data_AF-A0ABD4ZZ69-F1
#
_entry.id   AF-A0ABD4ZZ69-F1
#
_cell.length_a   1.000
_cell.length_b   1.000
_cell.length_c   1.000
_cell.angle_alpha   90.00
_cell.angle_beta   90.00
_cell.angle_gamma   90.00
#
_symmetry.space_group_name_H-M   'P 1'
#
loop_
_entity.id
_entity.type
_entity.pdbx_description
1 polymer ?
#
loop_
_entity_poly.entity_id
_entity_poly.type
_entity_poly.pdbx_seq_one_letter_code
_entity_poly.pdbx_strand_id
1 'polypeptide(L)'
;MSNFNSINNSGVPYYFPADIAKEGQQYARFSNWLKTRVSDNGKKVPVKWYDQGRVMNVNGLTPFIEGMVGHFTTDENDELMPSSDVVSRDWQGSPADVTDGGLAFYTLEDQFFCQAGQFKGVFGLRDNNGNVYTSVNIVFEILGNDLRIGETTKYYSSKLDKMVQEFNVRTDQAVEDLYEKYKSKAQKAEDTVNDIQKDMDTTNLALNAVSLSAKALQAQIDSEDLEKAEDHKADIYLLKQDIINRFGQLKHPTQVFDSLTQLTAKYPNGADGSMLTTDNGHMYVFNWNTNTWKDFGVFQAQGLPTEITEALNKSIKAYKILLKEINPPYDNLDTLPANQVVTYAYPTYSSKVRNWPVNNTNRMATVFTLSASGNVEDGGAVQMIFFDSGEMQYRTNWGVPAKYNKWHGLPLTAQVIQQHIDSIQPPFNDLNELYENTLICYSYDLDKLQNSPVNNSSDSSGLVITNGSAIEYGTTQIMITVGGKIYWRFKWYDGKSWIPWMSSNDNEKIVSKGQITTEYQDLHKIQNNKSVTYAISPSVFKTVTNRPTDNPLTISTFSGTNNKTDSTGQVQLAVDSTGQMFYSINWYNRWTNWAKVQTEKQINNDFTSIALFQSVGIIGDSYASGELAIDKYTDHYNISWGQILARKNGATAVNYSRGGQTTRGWLQDQDRGLGLLQSAPAQDLYILALGINDYGKLGQSYLGSLDDIGTNNDTFYGNYSKIIQAVKDKAPNSKIVISTLSQTGQLPDMFTDAIKKIAQHFGIPCLELNSDPFFTSDFYLNHLHGGHPTGPIYAGMAKGYERLIEKAMITDLSYFENYENGLDSDNSSDLERIKGE
;
A
#
# COMPACT_ATOMS: atom_id res chain seq x y z
N MET A 1 -59.81 -8.88 -4.73
CA MET A 1 -60.59 -9.67 -5.70
C MET A 1 -59.96 -11.05 -5.80
N SER A 2 -60.72 -12.09 -5.50
CA SER A 2 -60.27 -13.48 -5.42
C SER A 2 -60.26 -14.14 -6.80
N ASN A 3 -59.08 -14.35 -7.39
CA ASN A 3 -58.92 -15.27 -8.52
C ASN A 3 -58.78 -16.69 -7.98
N PHE A 4 -59.92 -17.36 -7.76
CA PHE A 4 -59.93 -18.81 -7.69
C PHE A 4 -59.79 -19.37 -9.10
N ASN A 5 -58.67 -20.04 -9.40
CA ASN A 5 -58.59 -20.92 -10.57
C ASN A 5 -59.59 -22.07 -10.37
N SER A 6 -60.77 -21.97 -10.97
CA SER A 6 -61.68 -23.10 -11.11
C SER A 6 -61.12 -24.03 -12.18
N ILE A 7 -60.50 -25.13 -11.76
CA ILE A 7 -60.13 -26.22 -12.67
C ILE A 7 -61.43 -26.94 -13.06
N ASN A 8 -61.97 -26.69 -14.25
CA ASN A 8 -63.15 -27.37 -14.79
C ASN A 8 -62.70 -28.37 -15.87
N ASN A 9 -62.80 -29.67 -15.61
CA ASN A 9 -62.36 -30.73 -16.54
C ASN A 9 -63.35 -31.04 -17.67
N SER A 10 -64.20 -30.08 -18.06
CA SER A 10 -65.22 -30.29 -19.11
C SER A 10 -66.14 -31.51 -18.86
N GLY A 11 -66.37 -31.88 -17.60
CA GLY A 11 -67.22 -33.01 -17.21
C GLY A 11 -66.56 -34.40 -17.23
N VAL A 12 -65.25 -34.51 -17.51
CA VAL A 12 -64.53 -35.79 -17.42
C VAL A 12 -64.07 -36.02 -15.96
N PRO A 13 -64.38 -37.16 -15.32
CA PRO A 13 -63.88 -37.46 -13.98
C PRO A 13 -62.35 -37.53 -13.98
N TYR A 14 -61.69 -36.86 -13.04
CA TYR A 14 -60.26 -37.07 -12.81
C TYR A 14 -60.04 -38.46 -12.21
N TYR A 15 -59.04 -39.19 -12.69
CA TYR A 15 -58.65 -40.50 -12.16
C TYR A 15 -57.15 -40.74 -12.33
N PHE A 16 -56.60 -41.62 -11.49
CA PHE A 16 -55.24 -42.13 -11.66
C PHE A 16 -55.24 -43.38 -12.53
N PRO A 17 -54.54 -43.41 -13.67
CA PRO A 17 -54.40 -44.63 -14.46
C PRO A 17 -53.45 -45.60 -13.76
N ALA A 18 -53.84 -46.87 -13.65
CA ALA A 18 -52.99 -47.95 -13.14
C ALA A 18 -53.03 -49.14 -14.11
N ASP A 19 -51.88 -49.54 -14.64
CA ASP A 19 -51.78 -50.66 -15.59
C ASP A 19 -51.08 -51.87 -14.96
N ILE A 20 -51.76 -53.02 -14.98
CA ILE A 20 -51.24 -54.26 -14.39
C ILE A 20 -50.08 -54.86 -15.20
N ALA A 21 -49.85 -54.41 -16.43
CA ALA A 21 -48.71 -54.80 -17.26
C ALA A 21 -47.37 -54.29 -16.69
N LYS A 22 -47.40 -53.35 -15.72
CA LYS A 22 -46.21 -52.77 -15.05
C LYS A 22 -45.18 -52.17 -16.01
N GLU A 23 -45.62 -51.67 -17.16
CA GLU A 23 -44.76 -51.05 -18.19
C GLU A 23 -44.52 -49.56 -17.89
N GLY A 24 -43.31 -49.24 -17.41
CA GLY A 24 -42.83 -47.84 -17.29
C GLY A 24 -43.23 -47.11 -16.00
N GLN A 25 -42.53 -46.00 -15.72
CA GLN A 25 -42.77 -45.16 -14.54
C GLN A 25 -43.85 -44.11 -14.83
N GLN A 26 -44.91 -44.05 -14.02
CA GLN A 26 -45.95 -43.02 -14.11
C GLN A 26 -45.99 -42.18 -12.82
N TYR A 27 -45.81 -40.85 -12.98
CA TYR A 27 -45.93 -39.87 -11.89
C TYR A 27 -47.10 -38.94 -12.18
N ALA A 28 -48.00 -38.77 -11.22
CA ALA A 28 -49.16 -37.90 -11.36
C ALA A 28 -49.27 -36.93 -10.17
N ARG A 29 -49.17 -35.61 -10.42
CA ARG A 29 -49.35 -34.60 -9.35
C ARG A 29 -50.83 -34.44 -9.01
N PHE A 30 -51.25 -35.07 -7.92
CA PHE A 30 -52.64 -35.12 -7.49
C PHE A 30 -53.21 -33.81 -6.93
N SER A 31 -52.37 -32.83 -6.58
CA SER A 31 -52.81 -31.51 -6.08
C SER A 31 -53.68 -30.71 -7.07
N ASN A 32 -53.72 -31.12 -8.35
CA ASN A 32 -54.63 -30.58 -9.36
C ASN A 32 -56.02 -31.26 -9.39
N TRP A 33 -56.22 -32.39 -8.70
CA TRP A 33 -57.36 -33.29 -8.89
C TRP A 33 -58.08 -33.69 -7.60
N LEU A 34 -57.39 -33.64 -6.45
CA LEU A 34 -57.99 -33.89 -5.15
C LEU A 34 -57.44 -32.86 -4.15
N LYS A 35 -58.32 -32.02 -3.61
CA LYS A 35 -57.97 -31.07 -2.54
C LYS A 35 -58.21 -31.74 -1.20
N THR A 36 -57.15 -32.27 -0.59
CA THR A 36 -57.19 -32.76 0.79
C THR A 36 -56.36 -31.87 1.71
N ARG A 37 -56.71 -31.83 2.99
CA ARG A 37 -55.91 -31.24 4.07
C ARG A 37 -55.51 -32.32 5.06
N VAL A 38 -54.52 -32.01 5.90
CA VAL A 38 -54.23 -32.80 7.10
C VAL A 38 -55.53 -32.93 7.92
N SER A 39 -55.88 -34.17 8.30
CA SER A 39 -57.12 -34.57 9.01
C SER A 39 -58.41 -34.71 8.19
N ASP A 40 -58.37 -34.68 6.86
CA ASP A 40 -59.52 -35.07 6.05
C ASP A 40 -59.80 -36.59 6.18
N ASN A 41 -61.03 -36.97 6.53
CA ASN A 41 -61.46 -38.37 6.64
C ASN A 41 -62.43 -38.76 5.49
N GLY A 42 -62.29 -39.97 4.95
CA GLY A 42 -63.21 -40.55 4.00
C GLY A 42 -63.05 -40.06 2.55
N LYS A 43 -61.86 -39.61 2.14
CA LYS A 43 -61.65 -39.07 0.78
C LYS A 43 -61.51 -40.19 -0.25
N LYS A 44 -62.40 -40.21 -1.24
CA LYS A 44 -62.36 -41.19 -2.33
C LYS A 44 -61.38 -40.78 -3.43
N VAL A 45 -60.41 -41.64 -3.70
CA VAL A 45 -59.43 -41.52 -4.78
C VAL A 45 -59.87 -42.45 -5.93
N PRO A 46 -60.28 -41.90 -7.08
CA PRO A 46 -60.59 -42.69 -8.26
C PRO A 46 -59.32 -43.20 -8.95
N VAL A 47 -59.21 -44.52 -9.10
CA VAL A 47 -58.15 -45.20 -9.87
C VAL A 47 -58.80 -45.98 -11.00
N LYS A 48 -58.29 -45.82 -12.22
CA LYS A 48 -58.77 -46.54 -13.40
C LYS A 48 -57.79 -47.62 -13.79
N TRP A 49 -58.25 -48.85 -13.82
CA TRP A 49 -57.44 -50.02 -14.06
C TRP A 49 -57.37 -50.38 -15.55
N TYR A 50 -56.15 -50.69 -15.98
CA TYR A 50 -55.81 -51.12 -17.32
C TYR A 50 -55.03 -52.44 -17.26
N ASP A 51 -55.13 -53.23 -18.32
CA ASP A 51 -54.29 -54.39 -18.60
C ASP A 51 -53.73 -54.24 -20.02
N GLN A 52 -52.42 -53.99 -20.12
CA GLN A 52 -51.71 -53.78 -21.38
C GLN A 52 -52.37 -52.67 -22.22
N GLY A 53 -52.67 -51.53 -21.58
CA GLY A 53 -53.28 -50.36 -22.18
C GLY A 53 -54.78 -50.48 -22.46
N ARG A 54 -55.43 -51.61 -22.16
CA ARG A 54 -56.88 -51.81 -22.32
C ARG A 54 -57.60 -51.67 -20.99
N VAL A 55 -58.75 -51.00 -20.99
CA VAL A 55 -59.56 -50.83 -19.76
C VAL A 55 -59.95 -52.19 -19.20
N MET A 56 -59.62 -52.44 -17.93
CA MET A 56 -59.92 -53.68 -17.23
C MET A 56 -61.38 -53.67 -16.74
N ASN A 57 -62.05 -54.83 -16.78
CA ASN A 57 -63.35 -54.98 -16.13
C ASN A 57 -63.14 -55.22 -14.63
N VAL A 58 -63.60 -54.28 -13.81
CA VAL A 58 -63.46 -54.32 -12.35
C VAL A 58 -64.74 -54.74 -11.63
N ASN A 59 -65.84 -54.98 -12.35
CA ASN A 59 -67.14 -55.29 -11.73
C ASN A 59 -67.06 -56.56 -10.87
N GLY A 60 -67.58 -56.46 -9.65
CA GLY A 60 -67.54 -57.54 -8.65
C GLY A 60 -66.23 -57.65 -7.88
N LEU A 61 -65.20 -56.85 -8.21
CA LEU A 61 -63.96 -56.80 -7.44
C LEU A 61 -64.07 -55.82 -6.26
N THR A 62 -63.27 -56.05 -5.23
CA THR A 62 -63.25 -55.20 -4.02
C THR A 62 -61.92 -54.43 -3.93
N PRO A 63 -61.92 -53.07 -3.92
CA PRO A 63 -60.70 -52.29 -3.78
C PRO A 63 -60.14 -52.40 -2.36
N PHE A 64 -58.81 -52.45 -2.25
CA PHE A 64 -58.11 -52.44 -0.97
C PHE A 64 -56.82 -51.61 -1.01
N ILE A 65 -56.43 -51.10 0.14
CA ILE A 65 -55.14 -50.44 0.39
C ILE A 65 -54.43 -51.21 1.50
N GLU A 66 -53.15 -51.47 1.34
CA GLU A 66 -52.29 -52.02 2.40
C GLU A 66 -50.95 -51.33 2.36
N GLY A 67 -50.46 -50.79 3.48
CA GLY A 67 -49.18 -50.11 3.51
C GLY A 67 -48.79 -49.60 4.87
N MET A 68 -47.81 -48.70 4.88
CA MET A 68 -47.25 -48.08 6.07
C MET A 68 -47.22 -46.56 5.88
N VAL A 69 -47.51 -45.82 6.95
CA VAL A 69 -47.50 -44.35 6.99
C VAL A 69 -46.49 -43.89 8.04
N GLY A 70 -45.58 -42.98 7.69
CA GLY A 70 -44.64 -42.34 8.62
C GLY A 70 -43.34 -41.91 7.92
N HIS A 71 -42.30 -41.63 8.70
CA HIS A 71 -40.97 -41.34 8.14
C HIS A 71 -40.16 -42.62 7.92
N PHE A 72 -39.59 -42.78 6.74
CA PHE A 72 -38.69 -43.88 6.45
C PHE A 72 -37.25 -43.36 6.36
N THR A 73 -36.31 -44.15 6.88
CA THR A 73 -34.86 -43.95 6.75
C THR A 73 -34.26 -45.04 5.87
N THR A 74 -33.13 -44.80 5.22
CA THR A 74 -32.41 -45.85 4.44
C THR A 74 -31.32 -46.49 5.29
N ASP A 75 -31.20 -47.83 5.25
CA ASP A 75 -30.05 -48.52 5.80
C ASP A 75 -28.85 -48.56 4.83
N GLU A 76 -27.77 -49.23 5.26
CA GLU A 76 -26.52 -49.40 4.52
C GLU A 76 -26.64 -50.22 3.22
N ASN A 77 -27.76 -50.91 2.99
CA ASN A 77 -28.07 -51.67 1.78
C ASN A 77 -29.17 -51.02 0.92
N ASP A 78 -29.49 -49.75 1.18
CA ASP A 78 -30.57 -48.99 0.53
C ASP A 78 -32.00 -49.56 0.80
N GLU A 79 -32.20 -50.36 1.86
CA GLU A 79 -33.54 -50.79 2.30
C GLU A 79 -34.23 -49.68 3.13
N LEU A 80 -35.51 -49.38 2.85
CA LEU A 80 -36.27 -48.42 3.68
C LEU A 80 -36.54 -49.07 5.02
N MET A 81 -35.93 -48.55 6.06
CA MET A 81 -36.21 -48.87 7.44
C MET A 81 -37.32 -47.95 7.98
N PRO A 82 -38.39 -48.52 8.56
CA PRO A 82 -39.41 -47.72 9.21
C PRO A 82 -38.81 -47.00 10.43
N SER A 83 -39.01 -45.68 10.53
CA SER A 83 -38.71 -44.95 11.76
C SER A 83 -39.74 -45.28 12.85
N SER A 84 -39.48 -44.85 14.08
CA SER A 84 -40.34 -45.17 15.23
C SER A 84 -41.79 -44.66 15.12
N ASP A 85 -42.05 -43.69 14.23
CA ASP A 85 -43.38 -43.13 13.97
C ASP A 85 -44.14 -43.84 12.84
N VAL A 86 -43.55 -44.86 12.20
CA VAL A 86 -44.20 -45.61 11.12
C VAL A 86 -45.24 -46.57 11.66
N VAL A 87 -46.43 -46.52 11.07
CA VAL A 87 -47.58 -47.33 11.44
C VAL A 87 -48.20 -48.01 10.23
N SER A 88 -48.55 -49.30 10.37
CA SER A 88 -49.26 -50.05 9.32
C SER A 88 -50.70 -49.58 9.18
N ARG A 89 -51.18 -49.49 7.94
CA ARG A 89 -52.55 -49.10 7.59
C ARG A 89 -53.09 -49.97 6.48
N ASP A 90 -54.30 -50.41 6.67
CA ASP A 90 -55.08 -51.15 5.70
C ASP A 90 -56.47 -50.54 5.58
N TRP A 91 -57.04 -50.65 4.38
CA TRP A 91 -58.41 -50.26 4.11
C TRP A 91 -59.01 -51.22 3.09
N GLN A 92 -60.27 -51.57 3.26
CA GLN A 92 -61.00 -52.42 2.32
C GLN A 92 -62.37 -51.82 2.03
N GLY A 93 -62.67 -51.65 0.75
CA GLY A 93 -63.97 -51.22 0.27
C GLY A 93 -64.94 -52.38 0.04
N SER A 94 -65.86 -52.17 -0.88
CA SER A 94 -66.84 -53.17 -1.31
C SER A 94 -66.95 -53.23 -2.83
N PRO A 95 -67.65 -54.24 -3.39
CA PRO A 95 -68.01 -54.24 -4.81
C PRO A 95 -68.88 -53.05 -5.26
N ALA A 96 -69.41 -52.24 -4.34
CA ALA A 96 -70.11 -51.00 -4.67
C ALA A 96 -69.16 -49.82 -4.93
N ASP A 97 -67.87 -49.96 -4.60
CA ASP A 97 -66.84 -48.94 -4.81
C ASP A 97 -66.13 -49.09 -6.16
N VAL A 98 -66.66 -49.92 -7.05
CA VAL A 98 -66.21 -50.04 -8.44
C VAL A 98 -67.35 -49.71 -9.39
N THR A 99 -67.03 -49.21 -10.58
CA THR A 99 -68.02 -48.87 -11.61
C THR A 99 -67.62 -49.40 -12.97
N ASP A 100 -68.57 -49.38 -13.90
CA ASP A 100 -68.31 -49.64 -15.31
C ASP A 100 -67.17 -48.78 -15.86
N GLY A 101 -66.45 -49.31 -16.85
CA GLY A 101 -65.32 -48.61 -17.46
C GLY A 101 -64.02 -48.65 -16.64
N GLY A 102 -63.87 -49.59 -15.70
CA GLY A 102 -62.59 -49.91 -15.06
C GLY A 102 -62.22 -49.02 -13.87
N LEU A 103 -63.16 -48.25 -13.32
CA LEU A 103 -62.91 -47.34 -12.20
C LEU A 103 -63.16 -48.02 -10.86
N ALA A 104 -62.21 -47.84 -9.94
CA ALA A 104 -62.30 -48.24 -8.55
C ALA A 104 -62.01 -47.04 -7.64
N PHE A 105 -62.79 -46.88 -6.58
CA PHE A 105 -62.72 -45.76 -5.66
C PHE A 105 -62.14 -46.20 -4.32
N TYR A 106 -60.93 -45.71 -4.01
CA TYR A 106 -60.19 -46.04 -2.80
C TYR A 106 -60.43 -44.97 -1.75
N THR A 107 -60.93 -45.33 -0.56
CA THR A 107 -61.19 -44.33 0.48
C THR A 107 -59.97 -44.18 1.36
N LEU A 108 -59.37 -42.99 1.33
CA LEU A 108 -58.34 -42.57 2.27
C LEU A 108 -58.99 -42.02 3.53
N GLU A 109 -58.92 -42.79 4.60
CA GLU A 109 -59.30 -42.37 5.94
C GLU A 109 -58.24 -41.44 6.55
N ASP A 110 -58.58 -40.73 7.62
CA ASP A 110 -57.69 -39.77 8.30
C ASP A 110 -56.34 -40.39 8.69
N GLN A 111 -56.35 -41.68 9.00
CA GLN A 111 -55.17 -42.47 9.37
C GLN A 111 -54.11 -42.63 8.27
N PHE A 112 -54.44 -42.29 7.02
CA PHE A 112 -53.51 -42.30 5.88
C PHE A 112 -52.77 -40.96 5.69
N PHE A 113 -53.14 -39.89 6.42
CA PHE A 113 -52.55 -38.55 6.31
C PHE A 113 -51.78 -38.15 7.57
N CYS A 114 -50.44 -38.19 7.53
CA CYS A 114 -49.58 -37.64 8.59
C CYS A 114 -49.33 -36.12 8.41
N GLN A 115 -48.90 -35.42 9.48
CA GLN A 115 -48.57 -33.97 9.41
C GLN A 115 -47.37 -33.66 8.51
N ALA A 116 -46.40 -34.58 8.47
CA ALA A 116 -45.29 -34.67 7.52
C ALA A 116 -44.86 -36.14 7.46
N GLY A 117 -44.53 -36.65 6.27
CA GLY A 117 -44.11 -38.05 6.09
C GLY A 117 -44.57 -38.66 4.77
N GLN A 118 -44.49 -39.99 4.67
CA GLN A 118 -44.76 -40.74 3.44
C GLN A 118 -45.73 -41.90 3.74
N PHE A 119 -46.59 -42.24 2.76
CA PHE A 119 -47.20 -43.56 2.69
C PHE A 119 -46.49 -44.39 1.65
N LYS A 120 -46.21 -45.64 1.99
CA LYS A 120 -45.72 -46.65 1.08
C LYS A 120 -46.56 -47.92 1.22
N GLY A 121 -47.17 -48.34 0.13
CA GLY A 121 -48.02 -49.51 0.13
C GLY A 121 -48.53 -49.89 -1.24
N VAL A 122 -49.58 -50.69 -1.26
CA VAL A 122 -50.24 -51.15 -2.47
C VAL A 122 -51.67 -50.68 -2.51
N PHE A 123 -52.12 -50.34 -3.71
CA PHE A 123 -53.54 -50.22 -4.04
C PHE A 123 -53.86 -51.42 -4.91
N GLY A 124 -54.91 -52.17 -4.57
CA GLY A 124 -55.24 -53.38 -5.31
C GLY A 124 -56.72 -53.67 -5.36
N LEU A 125 -57.05 -54.77 -6.03
CA LEU A 125 -58.39 -55.32 -6.15
C LEU A 125 -58.36 -56.76 -5.67
N ARG A 126 -59.38 -57.18 -4.92
CA ARG A 126 -59.60 -58.57 -4.49
C ARG A 126 -60.76 -59.19 -5.24
N ASP A 127 -60.68 -60.50 -5.47
CA ASP A 127 -61.76 -61.29 -6.05
C ASP A 127 -62.87 -61.61 -5.03
N ASN A 128 -63.94 -62.27 -5.47
CA ASN A 128 -65.08 -62.65 -4.61
C ASN A 128 -64.72 -63.66 -3.50
N ASN A 129 -63.55 -64.29 -3.58
CA ASN A 129 -63.05 -65.21 -2.55
C ASN A 129 -62.13 -64.49 -1.53
N GLY A 130 -61.90 -63.18 -1.71
CA GLY A 130 -61.03 -62.37 -0.87
C GLY A 130 -59.55 -62.45 -1.24
N ASN A 131 -59.18 -63.13 -2.32
CA ASN A 131 -57.79 -63.21 -2.76
C ASN A 131 -57.41 -61.92 -3.50
N VAL A 132 -56.14 -61.49 -3.38
CA VAL A 132 -55.61 -60.37 -4.17
C VAL A 132 -55.64 -60.76 -5.65
N TYR A 133 -56.47 -60.07 -6.42
CA TYR A 133 -56.61 -60.24 -7.86
C TYR A 133 -55.48 -59.52 -8.60
N THR A 134 -55.21 -58.26 -8.22
CA THR A 134 -54.08 -57.47 -8.73
C THR A 134 -53.76 -56.31 -7.80
N SER A 135 -52.55 -55.76 -7.89
CA SER A 135 -52.12 -54.57 -7.14
C SER A 135 -51.00 -53.80 -7.83
N VAL A 136 -50.90 -52.52 -7.50
CA VAL A 136 -49.80 -51.62 -7.88
C VAL A 136 -49.19 -50.99 -6.63
N ASN A 137 -47.87 -50.82 -6.62
CA ASN A 137 -47.17 -50.15 -5.54
C ASN A 137 -47.36 -48.64 -5.67
N ILE A 138 -47.98 -48.03 -4.67
CA ILE A 138 -48.23 -46.60 -4.61
C ILE A 138 -47.45 -45.99 -3.46
N VAL A 139 -46.75 -44.91 -3.75
CA VAL A 139 -46.14 -44.03 -2.75
C VAL A 139 -46.79 -42.67 -2.83
N PHE A 140 -47.12 -42.09 -1.67
CA PHE A 140 -47.46 -40.68 -1.62
C PHE A 140 -46.69 -39.92 -0.55
N GLU A 141 -46.22 -38.73 -0.92
CA GLU A 141 -45.41 -37.84 -0.08
C GLU A 141 -46.23 -36.62 0.33
N ILE A 142 -46.20 -36.30 1.63
CA ILE A 142 -46.87 -35.13 2.21
C ILE A 142 -45.78 -34.11 2.59
N LEU A 143 -45.60 -33.09 1.73
CA LEU A 143 -44.65 -32.00 1.93
C LEU A 143 -45.40 -30.71 2.32
N GLY A 144 -45.84 -30.62 3.58
CA GLY A 144 -46.66 -29.51 4.04
C GLY A 144 -48.03 -29.48 3.35
N ASN A 145 -48.25 -28.52 2.43
CA ASN A 145 -49.52 -28.38 1.69
C ASN A 145 -49.52 -29.07 0.30
N ASP A 146 -48.46 -29.79 -0.09
CA ASP A 146 -48.33 -30.45 -1.40
C ASP A 146 -48.32 -31.98 -1.25
N LEU A 147 -49.35 -32.66 -1.82
CA LEU A 147 -49.49 -34.12 -1.85
C LEU A 147 -49.12 -34.64 -3.24
N ARG A 148 -48.14 -35.55 -3.30
CA ARG A 148 -47.66 -36.18 -4.56
C ARG A 148 -47.85 -37.68 -4.49
N ILE A 149 -48.42 -38.31 -5.54
CA ILE A 149 -48.64 -39.78 -5.61
C ILE A 149 -47.95 -40.33 -6.86
N GLY A 150 -47.23 -41.46 -6.75
CA GLY A 150 -46.60 -42.12 -7.89
C GLY A 150 -46.60 -43.65 -7.78
N GLU A 151 -46.51 -44.33 -8.93
CA GLU A 151 -46.23 -45.77 -9.01
C GLU A 151 -44.72 -46.01 -8.85
N THR A 152 -44.29 -46.93 -7.98
CA THR A 152 -42.84 -47.22 -7.83
C THR A 152 -42.48 -48.70 -7.96
N THR A 153 -41.37 -48.93 -8.67
CA THR A 153 -40.58 -50.17 -8.58
C THR A 153 -39.09 -49.93 -8.31
N LYS A 154 -38.57 -48.68 -8.21
CA LYS A 154 -37.16 -48.42 -7.84
C LYS A 154 -36.95 -47.01 -7.25
N TYR A 155 -36.40 -47.00 -6.04
CA TYR A 155 -35.93 -45.87 -5.24
C TYR A 155 -35.17 -44.79 -6.03
N TYR A 156 -35.51 -43.51 -5.81
CA TYR A 156 -34.87 -42.37 -6.47
C TYR A 156 -34.43 -41.23 -5.53
N SER A 157 -34.26 -41.45 -4.21
CA SER A 157 -33.64 -40.43 -3.32
C SER A 157 -32.16 -40.69 -2.97
N SER A 158 -31.70 -41.95 -2.97
CA SER A 158 -30.39 -42.29 -2.40
C SER A 158 -29.19 -41.63 -3.08
N LYS A 159 -29.26 -41.29 -4.38
CA LYS A 159 -28.11 -40.70 -5.09
C LYS A 159 -27.91 -39.21 -4.77
N LEU A 160 -29.00 -38.47 -4.53
CA LEU A 160 -28.93 -37.06 -4.12
C LEU A 160 -28.57 -36.97 -2.63
N ASP A 161 -29.16 -37.82 -1.79
CA ASP A 161 -28.86 -37.88 -0.36
C ASP A 161 -27.42 -38.34 -0.10
N LYS A 162 -26.92 -39.31 -0.89
CA LYS A 162 -25.51 -39.73 -0.88
C LYS A 162 -24.57 -38.63 -1.34
N MET A 163 -24.93 -37.85 -2.38
CA MET A 163 -24.12 -36.69 -2.77
C MET A 163 -24.09 -35.63 -1.68
N VAL A 164 -25.20 -35.38 -0.99
CA VAL A 164 -25.27 -34.42 0.14
C VAL A 164 -24.44 -34.90 1.33
N GLN A 165 -24.54 -36.18 1.70
CA GLN A 165 -23.70 -36.76 2.77
C GLN A 165 -22.22 -36.78 2.41
N GLU A 166 -21.85 -37.17 1.18
CA GLU A 166 -20.46 -37.12 0.72
C GLU A 166 -19.93 -35.69 0.70
N PHE A 167 -20.77 -34.70 0.39
CA PHE A 167 -20.40 -33.29 0.45
C PHE A 167 -20.18 -32.83 1.90
N ASN A 168 -21.07 -33.20 2.82
CA ASN A 168 -20.94 -32.85 4.24
C ASN A 168 -19.68 -33.48 4.86
N VAL A 169 -19.46 -34.78 4.68
CA VAL A 169 -18.28 -35.49 5.23
C VAL A 169 -16.97 -34.91 4.68
N ARG A 170 -16.91 -34.59 3.37
CA ARG A 170 -15.71 -33.98 2.77
C ARG A 170 -15.50 -32.54 3.25
N THR A 171 -16.59 -31.81 3.52
CA THR A 171 -16.52 -30.45 4.06
C THR A 171 -16.05 -30.46 5.50
N ASP A 172 -16.60 -31.36 6.32
CA ASP A 172 -16.22 -31.51 7.73
C ASP A 172 -14.75 -31.92 7.87
N GLN A 173 -14.30 -32.90 7.08
CA GLN A 173 -12.87 -33.28 7.05
C GLN A 173 -11.97 -32.13 6.57
N ALA A 174 -12.39 -31.36 5.58
CA ALA A 174 -11.61 -30.22 5.09
C ALA A 174 -11.52 -29.08 6.14
N VAL A 175 -12.60 -28.86 6.91
CA VAL A 175 -12.62 -27.91 8.02
C VAL A 175 -11.73 -28.39 9.17
N GLU A 176 -11.76 -29.68 9.51
CA GLU A 176 -10.93 -30.27 10.55
C GLU A 176 -9.43 -30.24 10.17
N ASP A 177 -9.09 -30.58 8.92
CA ASP A 177 -7.73 -30.47 8.38
C ASP A 177 -7.21 -29.01 8.38
N LEU A 178 -8.08 -28.05 8.06
CA LEU A 178 -7.74 -26.63 8.11
C LEU A 178 -7.56 -26.15 9.55
N TYR A 179 -8.43 -26.60 10.45
CA TYR A 179 -8.36 -26.29 11.87
C TYR A 179 -7.07 -26.83 12.51
N GLU A 180 -6.70 -28.08 12.23
CA GLU A 180 -5.45 -28.66 12.73
C GLU A 180 -4.20 -28.00 12.11
N LYS A 181 -4.24 -27.63 10.82
CA LYS A 181 -3.15 -26.83 10.21
C LYS A 181 -3.04 -25.45 10.85
N TYR A 182 -4.17 -24.80 11.14
CA TYR A 182 -4.18 -23.50 11.80
C TYR A 182 -3.64 -23.61 13.22
N LYS A 183 -4.11 -24.59 14.00
CA LYS A 183 -3.65 -24.88 15.35
C LYS A 183 -2.16 -25.19 15.40
N SER A 184 -1.64 -25.98 14.46
CA SER A 184 -0.19 -26.25 14.34
C SER A 184 0.62 -24.99 14.03
N LYS A 185 0.11 -24.11 13.16
CA LYS A 185 0.76 -22.82 12.86
C LYS A 185 0.71 -21.87 14.06
N ALA A 186 -0.41 -21.81 14.76
CA ALA A 186 -0.58 -21.00 15.97
C ALA A 186 0.39 -21.48 17.06
N GLN A 187 0.50 -22.79 17.30
CA GLN A 187 1.45 -23.36 18.25
C GLN A 187 2.90 -23.00 17.87
N LYS A 188 3.28 -23.13 16.59
CA LYS A 188 4.64 -22.74 16.15
C LYS A 188 4.90 -21.25 16.34
N ALA A 189 3.90 -20.40 16.14
CA ALA A 189 4.03 -18.97 16.39
C ALA A 189 4.21 -18.69 17.89
N GLU A 190 3.45 -19.36 18.75
CA GLU A 190 3.56 -19.28 20.20
C GLU A 190 4.94 -19.78 20.69
N ASP A 191 5.43 -20.90 20.17
CA ASP A 191 6.77 -21.42 20.45
C ASP A 191 7.85 -20.41 20.03
N THR A 192 7.70 -19.79 18.86
CA THR A 192 8.62 -18.75 18.38
C THR A 192 8.61 -17.51 19.28
N VAL A 193 7.44 -17.09 19.75
CA VAL A 193 7.30 -15.97 20.68
C VAL A 193 7.97 -16.30 22.02
N ASN A 194 7.82 -17.53 22.52
CA ASN A 194 8.48 -17.99 23.73
C ASN A 194 10.02 -18.02 23.59
N ASP A 195 10.53 -18.44 22.44
CA ASP A 195 11.97 -18.41 22.14
C ASP A 195 12.51 -16.98 22.09
N ILE A 196 11.79 -16.06 21.43
CA ILE A 196 12.14 -14.63 21.38
C ILE A 196 12.15 -14.05 22.81
N GLN A 197 11.17 -14.39 23.64
CA GLN A 197 11.10 -13.91 25.02
C GLN A 197 12.31 -14.39 25.82
N LYS A 198 12.73 -15.65 25.64
CA LYS A 198 13.91 -16.22 26.31
C LYS A 198 15.21 -15.56 25.86
N ASP A 199 15.34 -15.23 24.58
CA ASP A 199 16.50 -14.51 24.04
C ASP A 199 16.55 -13.06 24.57
N MET A 200 15.38 -12.42 24.72
CA MET A 200 15.27 -11.09 25.31
C MET A 200 15.65 -11.09 26.79
N ASP A 201 15.21 -12.09 27.55
CA ASP A 201 15.60 -12.26 28.96
C ASP A 201 17.12 -12.50 29.11
N THR A 202 17.71 -13.30 28.21
CA THR A 202 19.15 -13.54 28.16
C THR A 202 19.91 -12.24 27.85
N THR A 203 19.42 -11.45 26.91
CA THR A 203 19.99 -10.15 26.55
C THR A 203 19.89 -9.16 27.70
N ASN A 204 18.76 -9.12 28.40
CA ASN A 204 18.55 -8.27 29.57
C ASN A 204 19.49 -8.65 30.74
N LEU A 205 19.72 -9.95 30.95
CA LEU A 205 20.71 -10.43 31.93
C LEU A 205 22.14 -10.01 31.56
N ALA A 206 22.52 -10.13 30.28
CA ALA A 206 23.82 -9.68 29.80
C ALA A 206 24.00 -8.16 29.94
N LEU A 207 22.96 -7.38 29.61
CA LEU A 207 22.96 -5.93 29.78
C LEU A 207 23.10 -5.53 31.24
N ASN A 208 22.40 -6.21 32.15
CA ASN A 208 22.53 -6.00 33.59
C ASN A 208 23.94 -6.34 34.09
N ALA A 209 24.55 -7.42 33.59
CA ALA A 209 25.92 -7.77 33.92
C ALA A 209 26.92 -6.70 33.44
N VAL A 210 26.77 -6.19 32.22
CA VAL A 210 27.60 -5.09 31.69
C VAL A 210 27.40 -3.81 32.50
N SER A 211 26.16 -3.49 32.88
CA SER A 211 25.83 -2.35 33.74
C SER A 211 26.49 -2.48 35.12
N LEU A 212 26.48 -3.68 35.73
CA LEU A 212 27.19 -3.95 36.98
C LEU A 212 28.71 -3.84 36.83
N SER A 213 29.29 -4.36 35.74
CA SER A 213 30.71 -4.20 35.43
C SER A 213 31.11 -2.75 35.22
N ALA A 214 30.29 -1.96 34.53
CA ALA A 214 30.51 -0.52 34.34
C ALA A 214 30.45 0.23 35.67
N LYS A 215 29.48 -0.11 36.54
CA LYS A 215 29.39 0.45 37.90
C LYS A 215 30.59 0.06 38.77
N ALA A 216 31.08 -1.17 38.65
CA ALA A 216 32.27 -1.63 39.37
C ALA A 216 33.55 -0.92 38.89
N LEU A 217 33.71 -0.74 37.57
CA LEU A 217 34.79 0.05 36.98
C LEU A 217 34.72 1.51 37.44
N GLN A 218 33.53 2.10 37.46
CA GLN A 218 33.35 3.46 37.96
C GLN A 218 33.69 3.56 39.45
N ALA A 219 33.24 2.61 40.27
CA ALA A 219 33.59 2.56 41.68
C ALA A 219 35.10 2.34 41.91
N GLN A 220 35.78 1.57 41.05
CA GLN A 220 37.25 1.45 41.08
C GLN A 220 37.93 2.76 40.76
N ILE A 221 37.52 3.46 39.69
CA ILE A 221 38.02 4.80 39.34
C ILE A 221 37.84 5.76 40.52
N ASP A 222 36.68 5.72 41.17
CA ASP A 222 36.35 6.59 42.30
C ASP A 222 37.14 6.18 43.58
N SER A 223 37.49 4.90 43.75
CA SER A 223 38.17 4.38 44.96
C SER A 223 39.71 4.39 44.90
N GLU A 224 40.28 4.27 43.69
CA GLU A 224 41.73 4.26 43.47
C GLU A 224 42.32 5.66 43.33
N ASP A 225 41.49 6.71 43.50
CA ASP A 225 41.85 8.13 43.39
C ASP A 225 42.71 8.40 42.15
N LEU A 226 42.36 7.73 41.05
CA LEU A 226 43.10 7.78 39.80
C LEU A 226 42.87 9.15 39.16
N GLU A 227 43.85 10.03 39.37
CA GLU A 227 43.89 11.37 38.81
C GLU A 227 43.59 11.33 37.31
N LYS A 228 42.50 11.98 36.88
CA LYS A 228 42.13 12.00 35.46
C LYS A 228 43.28 12.67 34.70
N ALA A 229 43.56 12.20 33.49
CA ALA A 229 44.64 12.78 32.67
C ALA A 229 44.47 14.31 32.44
N GLU A 230 43.25 14.84 32.60
CA GLU A 230 42.96 16.27 32.56
C GLU A 230 43.29 16.97 33.88
N ASP A 231 43.04 16.34 35.03
CA ASP A 231 43.39 16.85 36.36
C ASP A 231 44.92 16.85 36.54
N HIS A 232 45.61 15.80 36.10
CA HIS A 232 47.08 15.75 36.07
C HIS A 232 47.67 16.83 35.14
N LYS A 233 47.02 17.08 33.99
CA LYS A 233 47.40 18.18 33.10
C LYS A 233 47.08 19.55 33.70
N ALA A 234 46.00 19.67 34.48
CA ALA A 234 45.62 20.88 35.18
C ALA A 234 46.61 21.19 36.32
N ASP A 235 47.06 20.19 37.06
CA ASP A 235 48.09 20.33 38.08
C ASP A 235 49.46 20.65 37.48
N ILE A 236 49.83 20.01 36.37
CA ILE A 236 51.01 20.41 35.57
C ILE A 236 50.84 21.83 35.02
N TYR A 237 49.63 22.23 34.64
CA TYR A 237 49.33 23.56 34.14
C TYR A 237 49.37 24.61 35.24
N LEU A 238 48.85 24.32 36.43
CA LEU A 238 48.89 25.18 37.61
C LEU A 238 50.31 25.31 38.14
N LEU A 239 51.10 24.23 38.15
CA LEU A 239 52.52 24.27 38.45
C LEU A 239 53.29 25.10 37.42
N LYS A 240 52.97 24.95 36.12
CA LYS A 240 53.50 25.82 35.06
C LYS A 240 53.09 27.28 35.26
N GLN A 241 51.85 27.55 35.64
CA GLN A 241 51.34 28.90 35.89
C GLN A 241 51.98 29.52 37.12
N ASP A 242 52.23 28.76 38.20
CA ASP A 242 52.90 29.28 39.39
C ASP A 242 54.38 29.58 39.12
N ILE A 243 55.04 28.74 38.29
CA ILE A 243 56.38 29.02 37.75
C ILE A 243 56.35 30.25 36.85
N ILE A 244 55.38 30.36 35.92
CA ILE A 244 55.21 31.50 35.01
C ILE A 244 54.87 32.79 35.78
N ASN A 245 54.11 32.71 36.87
CA ASN A 245 53.75 33.85 37.71
C ASN A 245 54.95 34.35 38.51
N ARG A 246 55.74 33.44 39.11
CA ARG A 246 57.00 33.78 39.79
C ARG A 246 58.05 34.33 38.82
N PHE A 247 58.13 33.80 37.60
CA PHE A 247 58.99 34.36 36.54
C PHE A 247 58.43 35.65 35.93
N GLY A 248 57.11 35.82 35.90
CA GLY A 248 56.42 37.02 35.39
C GLY A 248 56.67 38.24 36.27
N GLN A 249 56.82 38.05 37.58
CA GLN A 249 57.26 39.10 38.52
C GLN A 249 58.72 39.56 38.29
N LEU A 250 59.52 38.79 37.53
CA LEU A 250 60.88 39.16 37.15
C LEU A 250 60.95 39.91 35.80
N LYS A 251 59.83 40.12 35.10
CA LYS A 251 59.81 40.73 33.75
C LYS A 251 59.79 42.26 33.72
N HIS A 252 59.80 42.93 34.87
CA HIS A 252 59.85 44.39 34.90
C HIS A 252 60.79 44.86 36.02
N PRO A 253 61.77 45.73 35.73
CA PRO A 253 62.68 46.21 36.76
C PRO A 253 61.89 46.99 37.80
N THR A 254 61.99 46.52 39.04
CA THR A 254 61.42 47.13 40.22
C THR A 254 62.11 48.47 40.52
N GLN A 255 63.41 48.57 40.23
CA GLN A 255 64.19 49.81 40.29
C GLN A 255 65.25 49.86 39.19
N VAL A 256 65.69 51.06 38.85
CA VAL A 256 66.68 51.34 37.81
C VAL A 256 67.90 52.03 38.43
N PHE A 257 69.11 51.62 38.02
CA PHE A 257 70.40 52.11 38.50
C PHE A 257 71.31 52.48 37.33
N ASP A 258 72.27 53.39 37.54
CA ASP A 258 73.16 53.77 36.44
C ASP A 258 74.12 52.62 36.09
N SER A 259 74.56 51.83 37.07
CA SER A 259 75.47 50.69 36.89
C SER A 259 75.33 49.62 37.98
N LEU A 260 75.87 48.42 37.72
CA LEU A 260 75.91 47.33 38.71
C LEU A 260 76.67 47.75 39.98
N THR A 261 77.71 48.58 39.84
CA THR A 261 78.47 49.10 40.99
C THR A 261 77.60 49.98 41.90
N GLN A 262 76.70 50.79 41.33
CA GLN A 262 75.78 51.59 42.14
C GLN A 262 74.68 50.73 42.79
N LEU A 263 74.18 49.72 42.07
CA LEU A 263 73.23 48.76 42.62
C LEU A 263 73.82 48.02 43.82
N THR A 264 75.04 47.50 43.70
CA THR A 264 75.71 46.77 44.78
C THR A 264 76.11 47.69 45.94
N ALA A 265 76.43 48.96 45.68
CA ALA A 265 76.69 49.94 46.73
C ALA A 265 75.43 50.30 47.54
N LYS A 266 74.26 50.41 46.87
CA LYS A 266 72.98 50.71 47.55
C LYS A 266 72.41 49.49 48.28
N TYR A 267 72.55 48.30 47.69
CA TYR A 267 72.05 47.03 48.24
C TYR A 267 73.19 45.99 48.38
N PRO A 268 74.13 46.19 49.32
CA PRO A 268 75.29 45.31 49.49
C PRO A 268 74.93 43.90 49.99
N ASN A 269 73.78 43.76 50.65
CA ASN A 269 73.26 42.49 51.17
C ASN A 269 72.07 41.95 50.36
N GLY A 270 71.84 42.50 49.16
CA GLY A 270 70.71 42.13 48.31
C GLY A 270 69.43 42.90 48.60
N ALA A 271 68.48 42.78 47.69
CA ALA A 271 67.12 43.30 47.79
C ALA A 271 66.18 42.44 46.94
N ASP A 272 64.92 42.36 47.36
CA ASP A 272 63.89 41.65 46.59
C ASP A 272 63.51 42.42 45.31
N GLY A 273 63.27 41.67 44.24
CA GLY A 273 62.88 42.20 42.93
C GLY A 273 63.97 42.14 41.86
N SER A 274 63.64 42.64 40.66
CA SER A 274 64.57 42.72 39.53
C SER A 274 65.05 44.17 39.34
N MET A 275 66.33 44.34 39.05
CA MET A 275 66.98 45.65 38.99
C MET A 275 67.57 45.87 37.60
N LEU A 276 67.25 46.98 36.93
CA LEU A 276 67.85 47.31 35.63
C LEU A 276 69.04 48.23 35.83
N THR A 277 70.18 47.92 35.22
CA THR A 277 71.29 48.88 35.11
C THR A 277 71.31 49.48 33.70
N THR A 278 71.39 50.80 33.61
CA THR A 278 71.26 51.50 32.31
C THR A 278 72.55 51.57 31.51
N ASP A 279 73.72 51.42 32.15
CA ASP A 279 75.03 51.40 31.49
C ASP A 279 75.19 50.28 30.45
N ASN A 280 74.64 49.12 30.74
CA ASN A 280 74.64 47.95 29.84
C ASN A 280 73.22 47.51 29.45
N GLY A 281 72.18 48.04 30.09
CA GLY A 281 70.79 47.66 29.86
C GLY A 281 70.43 46.28 30.44
N HIS A 282 71.23 45.74 31.38
CA HIS A 282 71.03 44.40 31.92
C HIS A 282 70.14 44.38 33.16
N MET A 283 69.44 43.26 33.34
CA MET A 283 68.64 43.01 34.52
C MET A 283 69.40 42.13 35.52
N TYR A 284 69.38 42.52 36.78
CA TYR A 284 70.02 41.84 37.89
C TYR A 284 69.00 41.44 38.96
N VAL A 285 69.10 40.23 39.48
CA VAL A 285 68.28 39.74 40.60
C VAL A 285 69.20 39.17 41.66
N PHE A 286 68.91 39.44 42.94
CA PHE A 286 69.72 38.91 44.01
C PHE A 286 69.42 37.44 44.26
N ASN A 287 70.46 36.60 44.19
CA ASN A 287 70.34 35.18 44.50
C ASN A 287 70.63 34.95 45.98
N TRP A 288 69.57 34.80 46.77
CA TRP A 288 69.62 34.58 48.21
C TRP A 288 70.36 33.30 48.64
N ASN A 289 70.43 32.27 47.79
CA ASN A 289 71.19 31.05 48.11
C ASN A 289 72.71 31.24 48.00
N THR A 290 73.14 32.19 47.17
CA THR A 290 74.57 32.45 46.91
C THR A 290 75.04 33.81 47.45
N ASN A 291 74.12 34.63 47.96
CA ASN A 291 74.35 36.02 48.37
C ASN A 291 75.06 36.87 47.31
N THR A 292 74.70 36.70 46.04
CA THR A 292 75.26 37.48 44.92
C THR A 292 74.20 38.03 43.99
N TRP A 293 74.45 39.20 43.41
CA TRP A 293 73.64 39.71 42.30
C TRP A 293 73.94 38.90 41.04
N LYS A 294 72.89 38.31 40.46
CA LYS A 294 72.97 37.49 39.26
C LYS A 294 72.52 38.31 38.06
N ASP A 295 73.35 38.34 37.01
CA ASP A 295 73.04 38.96 35.72
C ASP A 295 72.11 38.05 34.90
N PHE A 296 71.00 38.62 34.40
CA PHE A 296 70.00 37.97 33.56
C PHE A 296 69.98 38.50 32.11
N GLY A 297 70.97 39.32 31.73
CA GLY A 297 71.15 39.84 30.38
C GLY A 297 70.33 41.09 30.08
N VAL A 298 70.43 41.56 28.83
CA VAL A 298 69.79 42.80 28.35
C VAL A 298 68.26 42.72 28.46
N PHE A 299 67.67 43.71 29.13
CA PHE A 299 66.24 43.86 29.29
C PHE A 299 65.60 44.52 28.06
N GLN A 300 64.78 43.79 27.32
CA GLN A 300 63.91 44.34 26.27
C GLN A 300 62.46 44.38 26.76
N ALA A 301 61.89 45.59 26.89
CA ALA A 301 60.49 45.76 27.24
C ALA A 301 59.57 45.40 26.05
N GLN A 302 58.88 44.25 26.12
CA GLN A 302 57.76 43.95 25.23
C GLN A 302 56.44 44.27 25.94
N GLY A 303 55.57 45.06 25.29
CA GLY A 303 54.18 45.26 25.72
C GLY A 303 53.37 43.96 25.69
N LEU A 304 52.08 44.03 26.09
CA LEU A 304 51.17 42.89 25.99
C LEU A 304 51.29 42.25 24.59
N PRO A 305 51.44 40.92 24.48
CA PRO A 305 51.57 40.28 23.19
C PRO A 305 50.43 40.72 22.29
N THR A 306 50.77 41.16 21.08
CA THR A 306 49.81 41.62 20.08
C THR A 306 48.66 40.62 19.96
N GLU A 307 48.97 39.33 20.06
CA GLU A 307 48.05 38.19 20.06
C GLU A 307 46.92 38.27 21.10
N ILE A 308 47.18 38.72 22.33
CA ILE A 308 46.16 38.81 23.39
C ILE A 308 45.28 40.04 23.18
N THR A 309 45.88 41.15 22.75
CA THR A 309 45.16 42.40 22.44
C THR A 309 44.27 42.21 21.20
N GLU A 310 44.76 41.48 20.21
CA GLU A 310 44.00 41.07 19.03
C GLU A 310 42.86 40.13 19.37
N ALA A 311 43.06 39.14 20.25
CA ALA A 311 42.04 38.19 20.65
C ALA A 311 40.85 38.86 21.37
N LEU A 312 41.12 39.82 22.26
CA LEU A 312 40.08 40.59 22.96
C LEU A 312 39.35 41.56 22.04
N ASN A 313 40.01 42.11 21.02
CA ASN A 313 39.35 42.97 20.04
C ASN A 313 38.41 42.19 19.10
N LYS A 314 38.69 40.90 18.88
CA LYS A 314 37.95 39.98 18.01
C LYS A 314 36.71 39.34 18.64
N SER A 315 36.45 39.50 19.96
CA SER A 315 35.31 38.86 20.65
C SER A 315 34.04 39.74 20.68
N ILE A 316 32.86 39.12 20.83
CA ILE A 316 31.56 39.84 20.99
C ILE A 316 31.53 40.56 22.35
N LYS A 317 31.32 41.88 22.31
CA LYS A 317 31.57 42.78 23.45
C LYS A 317 30.31 43.10 24.28
N ALA A 318 29.11 43.19 23.69
CA ALA A 318 27.87 43.58 24.39
C ALA A 318 26.57 43.37 23.58
N TYR A 319 25.41 43.42 24.27
CA TYR A 319 24.06 43.54 23.67
C TYR A 319 23.39 44.88 24.03
N LYS A 320 22.64 45.49 23.10
CA LYS A 320 21.92 46.76 23.31
C LYS A 320 20.52 46.72 22.70
N ILE A 321 19.50 47.12 23.47
CA ILE A 321 18.11 47.22 23.00
C ILE A 321 17.68 48.69 22.96
N LEU A 322 17.13 49.15 21.83
CA LEU A 322 16.66 50.52 21.61
C LEU A 322 15.13 50.56 21.60
N LEU A 323 14.55 51.29 22.57
CA LEU A 323 13.11 51.32 22.82
C LEU A 323 12.43 52.64 22.43
N LYS A 324 13.06 53.81 22.61
CA LYS A 324 12.44 55.12 22.28
C LYS A 324 13.33 56.16 21.57
N GLU A 325 14.64 56.19 21.81
CA GLU A 325 15.57 57.19 21.26
C GLU A 325 16.71 56.52 20.48
N ILE A 326 17.11 57.14 19.35
CA ILE A 326 18.24 56.70 18.51
C ILE A 326 19.20 57.87 18.33
N ASN A 327 20.44 57.66 18.77
CA ASN A 327 21.54 58.61 18.63
C ASN A 327 22.74 57.91 17.95
N PRO A 328 23.64 58.65 17.30
CA PRO A 328 24.89 58.10 16.78
C PRO A 328 25.67 57.32 17.85
N PRO A 329 26.25 56.15 17.51
CA PRO A 329 26.38 55.58 16.15
C PRO A 329 25.21 54.66 15.71
N TYR A 330 24.12 54.59 16.49
CA TYR A 330 22.99 53.66 16.24
C TYR A 330 21.92 54.22 15.29
N ASP A 331 22.11 55.43 14.76
CA ASP A 331 21.26 56.08 13.77
C ASP A 331 21.65 55.73 12.32
N ASN A 332 22.69 54.94 12.13
CA ASN A 332 23.16 54.46 10.83
C ASN A 332 23.74 53.05 10.97
N LEU A 333 23.21 52.09 10.18
CA LEU A 333 23.67 50.71 10.25
C LEU A 333 25.14 50.55 9.83
N ASP A 334 25.70 51.43 9.00
CA ASP A 334 27.11 51.35 8.58
C ASP A 334 28.09 51.72 9.70
N THR A 335 27.64 52.47 10.71
CA THR A 335 28.48 52.96 11.81
C THR A 335 28.33 52.15 13.08
N LEU A 336 27.55 51.07 13.06
CA LEU A 336 27.33 50.27 14.26
C LEU A 336 28.66 49.76 14.84
N PRO A 337 28.81 49.74 16.17
CA PRO A 337 30.04 49.27 16.78
C PRO A 337 30.34 47.82 16.38
N ALA A 338 31.60 47.54 16.08
CA ALA A 338 32.10 46.20 15.81
C ALA A 338 31.87 45.26 16.99
N ASN A 339 31.57 44.00 16.66
CA ASN A 339 31.38 42.90 17.61
C ASN A 339 30.27 43.17 18.66
N GLN A 340 29.14 43.72 18.22
CA GLN A 340 27.97 43.99 19.06
C GLN A 340 26.65 43.52 18.44
N VAL A 341 25.67 43.25 19.31
CA VAL A 341 24.28 42.93 18.94
C VAL A 341 23.36 44.08 19.34
N VAL A 342 22.61 44.62 18.37
CA VAL A 342 21.72 45.77 18.57
C VAL A 342 20.30 45.45 18.11
N THR A 343 19.32 45.60 18.99
CA THR A 343 17.89 45.36 18.68
C THR A 343 17.11 46.67 18.60
N TYR A 344 16.46 46.92 17.47
CA TYR A 344 15.53 48.01 17.21
C TYR A 344 14.10 47.53 17.45
N ALA A 345 13.59 47.75 18.66
CA ALA A 345 12.33 47.19 19.13
C ALA A 345 11.11 48.10 18.89
N TYR A 346 11.20 49.02 17.90
CA TYR A 346 10.07 49.87 17.51
C TYR A 346 10.00 50.04 15.98
N PRO A 347 8.85 49.75 15.33
CA PRO A 347 8.75 49.65 13.86
C PRO A 347 9.17 50.93 13.11
N THR A 348 8.90 52.10 13.69
CA THR A 348 9.15 53.40 13.05
C THR A 348 10.64 53.72 12.88
N TYR A 349 11.55 52.95 13.49
CA TYR A 349 12.99 53.20 13.41
C TYR A 349 13.60 52.92 12.05
N SER A 350 13.07 51.96 11.31
CA SER A 350 13.47 51.69 9.92
C SER A 350 13.46 52.93 9.01
N SER A 351 12.59 53.92 9.29
CA SER A 351 12.52 55.20 8.56
C SER A 351 13.50 56.27 9.08
N LYS A 352 14.05 56.10 10.28
CA LYS A 352 14.95 57.04 10.97
C LYS A 352 16.41 56.58 10.96
N VAL A 353 16.66 55.29 10.74
CA VAL A 353 17.99 54.69 10.70
C VAL A 353 18.49 54.61 9.26
N ARG A 354 19.65 55.20 9.01
CA ARG A 354 20.27 55.22 7.68
C ARG A 354 20.84 53.84 7.32
N ASN A 355 20.87 53.54 6.02
CA ASN A 355 21.32 52.26 5.46
C ASN A 355 20.51 51.03 5.93
N TRP A 356 19.24 51.24 6.30
CA TRP A 356 18.28 50.17 6.52
C TRP A 356 17.97 49.42 5.21
N PRO A 357 17.70 48.10 5.24
CA PRO A 357 17.33 47.37 4.03
C PRO A 357 16.04 47.89 3.38
N VAL A 358 16.12 48.24 2.10
CA VAL A 358 15.11 49.02 1.36
C VAL A 358 13.72 48.36 1.33
N ASN A 359 13.66 47.03 1.35
CA ASN A 359 12.41 46.26 1.27
C ASN A 359 11.73 46.01 2.63
N ASN A 360 12.33 46.48 3.74
CA ASN A 360 11.91 46.16 5.10
C ASN A 360 11.60 47.41 5.94
N THR A 361 10.91 48.38 5.35
CA THR A 361 10.41 49.58 6.05
C THR A 361 9.28 49.21 7.01
N ASN A 362 9.23 49.86 8.17
CA ASN A 362 8.30 49.65 9.29
C ASN A 362 8.38 48.30 10.01
N ARG A 363 9.57 47.69 10.11
CA ARG A 363 9.78 46.42 10.87
C ARG A 363 10.73 46.60 12.04
N MET A 364 10.54 45.82 13.10
CA MET A 364 11.52 45.67 14.18
C MET A 364 12.62 44.71 13.73
N ALA A 365 13.85 44.91 14.21
CA ALA A 365 14.95 44.04 13.79
C ALA A 365 16.08 43.96 14.82
N THR A 366 16.80 42.84 14.82
CA THR A 366 18.06 42.66 15.56
C THR A 366 19.23 42.56 14.60
N VAL A 367 20.26 43.38 14.80
CA VAL A 367 21.45 43.45 13.95
C VAL A 367 22.67 42.97 14.72
N PHE A 368 23.39 42.02 14.14
CA PHE A 368 24.70 41.57 14.59
C PHE A 368 25.76 42.24 13.72
N THR A 369 26.74 42.89 14.32
CA THR A 369 27.91 43.42 13.62
C THR A 369 29.13 42.67 14.12
N LEU A 370 29.75 41.85 13.27
CA LEU A 370 30.93 41.05 13.59
C LEU A 370 32.12 41.56 12.76
N SER A 371 33.25 41.86 13.38
CA SER A 371 34.48 42.32 12.72
C SER A 371 35.69 41.57 13.27
N ALA A 372 36.49 41.02 12.36
CA ALA A 372 37.74 40.33 12.69
C ALA A 372 38.87 41.28 13.15
N SER A 373 38.78 42.59 12.89
CA SER A 373 39.73 43.57 13.44
C SER A 373 39.23 44.19 14.75
N GLY A 374 37.95 44.01 15.08
CA GLY A 374 37.30 44.74 16.16
C GLY A 374 37.00 46.21 15.82
N ASN A 375 37.20 46.62 14.57
CA ASN A 375 36.87 47.93 14.02
C ASN A 375 36.15 47.75 12.66
N VAL A 376 35.07 48.51 12.40
CA VAL A 376 34.35 48.42 11.13
C VAL A 376 35.01 49.24 10.02
N GLU A 377 35.89 50.18 10.34
CA GLU A 377 36.58 51.01 9.33
C GLU A 377 37.70 50.27 8.58
N ASP A 378 38.22 49.19 9.16
CA ASP A 378 39.40 48.46 8.64
C ASP A 378 39.04 47.40 7.58
N GLY A 379 37.75 47.16 7.35
CA GLY A 379 37.26 46.08 6.48
C GLY A 379 37.32 44.72 7.15
N GLY A 380 36.57 43.76 6.60
CA GLY A 380 36.40 42.44 7.20
C GLY A 380 35.35 42.35 8.29
N ALA A 381 34.32 43.20 8.19
CA ALA A 381 33.13 43.12 9.03
C ALA A 381 31.93 42.54 8.27
N VAL A 382 31.13 41.72 8.95
CA VAL A 382 29.87 41.17 8.47
C VAL A 382 28.74 41.69 9.34
N GLN A 383 27.66 42.12 8.71
CA GLN A 383 26.42 42.44 9.38
C GLN A 383 25.32 41.48 8.99
N MET A 384 24.56 41.02 9.99
CA MET A 384 23.38 40.20 9.82
C MET A 384 22.21 40.90 10.52
N ILE A 385 21.08 41.02 9.84
CA ILE A 385 19.85 41.62 10.37
C ILE A 385 18.72 40.60 10.31
N PHE A 386 18.02 40.46 11.43
CA PHE A 386 16.89 39.55 11.62
C PHE A 386 15.64 40.38 11.90
N PHE A 387 14.62 40.25 11.05
CA PHE A 387 13.36 40.97 11.21
C PHE A 387 12.37 40.19 12.08
N ASP A 388 11.42 40.92 12.67
CA ASP A 388 10.28 40.36 13.41
C ASP A 388 9.36 39.46 12.56
N SER A 389 9.44 39.55 11.23
CA SER A 389 8.77 38.66 10.28
C SER A 389 9.44 37.29 10.09
N GLY A 390 10.63 37.08 10.65
CA GLY A 390 11.46 35.89 10.41
C GLY A 390 12.38 35.98 9.19
N GLU A 391 12.31 37.08 8.42
CA GLU A 391 13.23 37.34 7.30
C GLU A 391 14.63 37.69 7.82
N MET A 392 15.67 37.16 7.16
CA MET A 392 17.08 37.46 7.48
C MET A 392 17.81 38.00 6.25
N GLN A 393 18.61 39.03 6.48
CA GLN A 393 19.48 39.59 5.47
C GLN A 393 20.89 39.79 6.03
N TYR A 394 21.89 39.79 5.15
CA TYR A 394 23.27 40.05 5.52
C TYR A 394 23.95 40.96 4.53
N ARG A 395 25.05 41.57 4.96
CA ARG A 395 25.95 42.34 4.11
C ARG A 395 27.34 42.33 4.70
N THR A 396 28.30 42.72 3.89
CA THR A 396 29.71 42.65 4.24
C THR A 396 30.40 43.97 3.93
N ASN A 397 31.40 44.31 4.76
CA ASN A 397 32.19 45.52 4.68
C ASN A 397 33.63 45.15 4.38
N TRP A 398 34.06 45.39 3.15
CA TRP A 398 35.38 45.00 2.64
C TRP A 398 35.95 46.09 1.72
N GLY A 399 37.24 45.99 1.40
CA GLY A 399 37.96 46.92 0.52
C GLY A 399 38.77 47.97 1.28
N VAL A 400 39.52 48.79 0.53
CA VAL A 400 40.34 49.89 1.07
C VAL A 400 40.04 51.16 0.25
N PRO A 401 39.29 52.14 0.78
CA PRO A 401 38.67 52.15 2.12
C PRO A 401 37.49 51.19 2.22
N ALA A 402 37.27 50.64 3.41
CA ALA A 402 36.21 49.66 3.67
C ALA A 402 34.83 50.27 3.43
N LYS A 403 33.99 49.58 2.65
CA LYS A 403 32.60 49.97 2.43
C LYS A 403 31.66 48.78 2.55
N TYR A 404 30.54 48.98 3.24
CA TYR A 404 29.44 48.03 3.25
C TYR A 404 28.84 47.90 1.85
N ASN A 405 28.69 46.66 1.39
CA ASN A 405 27.90 46.37 0.20
C ASN A 405 26.39 46.43 0.50
N LYS A 406 25.58 46.28 -0.54
CA LYS A 406 24.12 46.25 -0.41
C LYS A 406 23.68 45.04 0.44
N TRP A 407 22.52 45.16 1.09
CA TRP A 407 21.91 44.05 1.81
C TRP A 407 21.44 42.95 0.86
N HIS A 408 21.73 41.71 1.24
CA HIS A 408 21.35 40.49 0.54
C HIS A 408 20.40 39.68 1.41
N GLY A 409 19.25 39.24 0.89
CA GLY A 409 18.39 38.29 1.57
C GLY A 409 18.93 36.86 1.50
N LEU A 410 18.57 36.01 2.45
CA LEU A 410 18.76 34.57 2.31
C LEU A 410 17.57 33.94 1.58
N PRO A 411 17.79 33.26 0.44
CA PRO A 411 16.98 32.13 0.04
C PRO A 411 17.63 30.85 0.60
N LEU A 412 16.92 29.99 1.33
CA LEU A 412 17.30 28.56 1.34
C LEU A 412 17.17 28.08 -0.13
N THR A 413 18.07 27.38 -0.82
CA THR A 413 19.10 26.37 -0.49
C THR A 413 19.88 26.05 -1.78
N ALA A 414 21.23 26.03 -1.75
CA ALA A 414 22.22 25.75 -2.84
C ALA A 414 23.05 27.00 -3.22
N GLN A 415 24.33 27.03 -2.82
CA GLN A 415 25.30 27.96 -3.41
C GLN A 415 25.77 27.40 -4.75
N VAL A 416 25.16 27.79 -5.87
CA VAL A 416 25.80 27.61 -7.19
C VAL A 416 27.02 28.53 -7.24
N ILE A 417 28.21 27.99 -6.99
CA ILE A 417 29.47 28.70 -7.21
C ILE A 417 29.91 28.39 -8.65
N GLN A 418 29.98 29.41 -9.51
CA GLN A 418 30.57 29.32 -10.85
C GLN A 418 31.97 29.96 -10.79
N GLN A 419 33.02 29.15 -10.85
CA GLN A 419 34.42 29.60 -10.78
C GLN A 419 35.06 29.61 -12.18
N HIS A 420 35.71 30.72 -12.55
CA HIS A 420 36.65 30.79 -13.69
C HIS A 420 38.01 30.27 -13.20
N ILE A 421 38.61 29.30 -13.89
CA ILE A 421 39.66 28.42 -13.35
C ILE A 421 40.97 29.11 -12.98
N ASP A 422 41.28 30.26 -13.59
CA ASP A 422 42.56 30.95 -13.37
C ASP A 422 42.64 31.61 -11.99
N SER A 423 41.59 31.48 -11.17
CA SER A 423 41.42 32.14 -9.87
C SER A 423 41.01 31.18 -8.75
N ILE A 424 40.95 29.86 -8.97
CA ILE A 424 40.45 28.94 -7.94
C ILE A 424 41.38 28.94 -6.72
N GLN A 425 40.82 29.27 -5.56
CA GLN A 425 41.49 29.27 -4.26
C GLN A 425 40.95 28.13 -3.37
N PRO A 426 41.75 27.65 -2.41
CA PRO A 426 41.26 26.75 -1.36
C PRO A 426 39.99 27.29 -0.67
N PRO A 427 39.00 26.42 -0.35
CA PRO A 427 39.03 24.96 -0.55
C PRO A 427 38.51 24.49 -1.92
N PHE A 428 38.18 25.38 -2.86
CA PHE A 428 37.49 25.03 -4.11
C PHE A 428 38.40 24.41 -5.19
N ASN A 429 39.71 24.39 -4.96
CA ASN A 429 40.71 23.75 -5.81
C ASN A 429 41.01 22.28 -5.43
N ASP A 430 40.47 21.80 -4.30
CA ASP A 430 40.58 20.41 -3.86
C ASP A 430 39.21 19.84 -3.50
N LEU A 431 38.80 18.78 -4.19
CA LEU A 431 37.52 18.14 -3.95
C LEU A 431 37.40 17.48 -2.56
N ASN A 432 38.51 17.20 -1.88
CA ASN A 432 38.50 16.70 -0.50
C ASN A 432 38.16 17.79 0.54
N GLU A 433 38.39 19.05 0.21
CA GLU A 433 38.26 20.19 1.12
C GLU A 433 36.92 20.93 0.97
N LEU A 434 36.10 20.55 -0.02
CA LEU A 434 34.79 21.16 -0.23
C LEU A 434 33.92 21.07 1.02
N TYR A 435 33.27 22.20 1.34
CA TYR A 435 32.34 22.25 2.46
C TYR A 435 31.17 21.28 2.24
N GLU A 436 30.68 20.72 3.34
CA GLU A 436 29.49 19.88 3.32
C GLU A 436 28.26 20.69 2.91
N ASN A 437 27.31 20.02 2.28
CA ASN A 437 26.05 20.60 1.80
C ASN A 437 26.26 21.74 0.78
N THR A 438 27.19 21.51 -0.16
CA THR A 438 27.51 22.43 -1.26
C THR A 438 27.20 21.84 -2.64
N LEU A 439 26.98 22.72 -3.61
CA LEU A 439 26.73 22.35 -5.02
C LEU A 439 27.51 23.31 -5.93
N ILE A 440 28.62 22.87 -6.50
CA ILE A 440 29.56 23.72 -7.24
C ILE A 440 29.52 23.37 -8.71
N CYS A 441 29.40 24.36 -9.58
CA CYS A 441 29.46 24.17 -11.03
C CYS A 441 30.82 24.66 -11.56
N TYR A 442 31.64 23.72 -12.04
CA TYR A 442 32.92 23.98 -12.69
C TYR A 442 32.71 24.10 -14.19
N SER A 443 33.03 25.26 -14.77
CA SER A 443 32.79 25.56 -16.18
C SER A 443 33.88 25.09 -17.15
N TYR A 444 35.05 24.66 -16.64
CA TYR A 444 36.16 24.03 -17.38
C TYR A 444 37.20 23.46 -16.37
N ASP A 445 38.27 22.83 -16.85
CA ASP A 445 39.42 22.20 -16.15
C ASP A 445 39.17 21.39 -14.84
N LEU A 446 38.08 20.61 -14.75
CA LEU A 446 37.89 19.59 -13.71
C LEU A 446 39.07 18.62 -13.61
N ASP A 447 39.78 18.36 -14.71
CA ASP A 447 40.98 17.51 -14.78
C ASP A 447 42.22 18.12 -14.08
N LYS A 448 42.17 19.41 -13.74
CA LYS A 448 43.23 20.12 -13.02
C LYS A 448 42.95 20.29 -11.53
N LEU A 449 41.74 19.96 -11.05
CA LEU A 449 41.40 20.01 -9.63
C LEU A 449 42.11 18.91 -8.86
N GLN A 450 42.59 19.23 -7.65
CA GLN A 450 43.14 18.21 -6.76
C GLN A 450 42.04 17.23 -6.36
N ASN A 451 42.40 15.94 -6.32
CA ASN A 451 41.50 14.84 -6.00
C ASN A 451 40.28 14.73 -6.93
N SER A 452 40.38 15.20 -8.18
CA SER A 452 39.38 14.97 -9.21
C SER A 452 39.49 13.58 -9.84
N PRO A 453 38.38 12.90 -10.16
CA PRO A 453 38.39 11.66 -10.92
C PRO A 453 38.50 11.86 -12.44
N VAL A 454 38.37 13.11 -12.92
CA VAL A 454 38.47 13.44 -14.34
C VAL A 454 39.96 13.57 -14.72
N ASN A 455 40.38 12.93 -15.81
CA ASN A 455 41.79 12.91 -16.25
C ASN A 455 41.98 13.31 -17.73
N ASN A 456 40.96 13.88 -18.37
CA ASN A 456 41.00 14.30 -19.77
C ASN A 456 40.24 15.62 -19.96
N SER A 457 40.61 16.36 -20.99
CA SER A 457 40.09 17.72 -21.25
C SER A 457 38.68 17.76 -21.83
N SER A 458 38.16 16.65 -22.38
CA SER A 458 36.83 16.57 -22.98
C SER A 458 35.68 16.57 -21.96
N ASP A 459 35.92 16.08 -20.74
CA ASP A 459 34.95 16.05 -19.63
C ASP A 459 35.28 17.07 -18.53
N SER A 460 36.03 18.12 -18.89
CA SER A 460 36.62 19.08 -17.96
C SER A 460 35.61 20.03 -17.30
N SER A 461 34.31 19.88 -17.52
CA SER A 461 33.26 20.74 -16.93
C SER A 461 32.17 19.91 -16.27
N GLY A 462 31.55 20.39 -15.21
CA GLY A 462 30.53 19.62 -14.50
C GLY A 462 30.06 20.20 -13.18
N LEU A 463 29.10 19.52 -12.57
CA LEU A 463 28.49 19.82 -11.29
C LEU A 463 29.07 18.89 -10.21
N VAL A 464 29.51 19.43 -9.08
CA VAL A 464 29.92 18.66 -7.90
C VAL A 464 28.98 18.97 -6.75
N ILE A 465 28.39 17.94 -6.16
CA ILE A 465 27.48 18.01 -5.03
C ILE A 465 28.16 17.32 -3.86
N THR A 466 28.31 18.02 -2.74
CA THR A 466 28.82 17.48 -1.48
C THR A 466 27.70 17.53 -0.46
N ASN A 467 27.27 16.39 0.09
CA ASN A 467 26.22 16.28 1.10
C ASN A 467 26.79 15.63 2.36
N GLY A 468 26.60 16.25 3.53
CA GLY A 468 27.15 15.78 4.80
C GLY A 468 26.20 16.00 5.96
N SER A 469 26.28 15.12 6.97
CA SER A 469 25.49 15.22 8.19
C SER A 469 26.06 16.28 9.14
N ALA A 470 25.21 17.11 9.75
CA ALA A 470 25.60 18.18 10.68
C ALA A 470 26.31 17.70 11.98
N ILE A 471 26.50 16.39 12.15
CA ILE A 471 27.11 15.74 13.31
C ILE A 471 28.41 14.99 12.94
N GLU A 472 29.09 15.37 11.85
CA GLU A 472 30.42 14.91 11.43
C GLU A 472 30.56 13.42 11.05
N TYR A 473 29.46 12.70 10.89
CA TYR A 473 29.45 11.30 10.43
C TYR A 473 28.80 11.17 9.06
N GLY A 474 29.60 10.81 8.06
CA GLY A 474 29.11 10.47 6.72
C GLY A 474 29.00 11.69 5.80
N THR A 475 29.97 11.83 4.88
CA THR A 475 29.91 12.82 3.78
C THR A 475 29.91 12.07 2.45
N THR A 476 28.98 12.42 1.57
CA THR A 476 28.83 11.88 0.22
C THR A 476 29.14 12.97 -0.80
N GLN A 477 29.89 12.62 -1.84
CA GLN A 477 30.11 13.48 -3.00
C GLN A 477 29.61 12.81 -4.28
N ILE A 478 28.99 13.61 -5.13
CA ILE A 478 28.50 13.22 -6.46
C ILE A 478 28.99 14.28 -7.44
N MET A 479 29.65 13.87 -8.51
CA MET A 479 30.06 14.74 -9.61
C MET A 479 29.35 14.30 -10.89
N ILE A 480 28.80 15.24 -11.64
CA ILE A 480 28.14 15.03 -12.93
C ILE A 480 28.88 15.88 -13.97
N THR A 481 29.54 15.23 -14.92
CA THR A 481 30.30 15.92 -15.98
C THR A 481 29.39 16.29 -17.16
N VAL A 482 29.81 17.29 -17.95
CA VAL A 482 29.12 17.69 -19.20
C VAL A 482 29.11 16.55 -20.23
N GLY A 483 30.09 15.65 -20.22
CA GLY A 483 30.08 14.43 -21.05
C GLY A 483 29.16 13.31 -20.56
N GLY A 484 28.36 13.55 -19.51
CA GLY A 484 27.35 12.60 -19.03
C GLY A 484 27.88 11.53 -18.06
N LYS A 485 29.13 11.61 -17.62
CA LYS A 485 29.68 10.71 -16.59
C LYS A 485 29.30 11.17 -15.19
N ILE A 486 28.87 10.22 -14.36
CA ILE A 486 28.61 10.45 -12.94
C ILE A 486 29.70 9.77 -12.11
N TYR A 487 30.37 10.54 -11.27
CA TYR A 487 31.31 10.04 -10.26
C TYR A 487 30.70 10.19 -8.89
N TRP A 488 31.00 9.28 -7.97
CA TRP A 488 30.55 9.36 -6.59
C TRP A 488 31.55 8.73 -5.64
N ARG A 489 31.56 9.21 -4.41
CA ARG A 489 32.36 8.67 -3.31
C ARG A 489 31.73 9.05 -1.97
N PHE A 490 32.17 8.40 -0.91
CA PHE A 490 31.75 8.73 0.45
C PHE A 490 32.89 8.52 1.46
N LYS A 491 32.81 9.15 2.62
CA LYS A 491 33.66 8.85 3.79
C LYS A 491 32.78 8.49 5.00
N TRP A 492 33.10 7.40 5.69
CA TRP A 492 32.35 6.87 6.85
C TRP A 492 33.26 6.67 8.07
N TYR A 493 32.69 6.77 9.27
CA TYR A 493 33.25 6.38 10.60
C TYR A 493 34.51 7.08 11.14
N ASP A 494 35.50 7.46 10.33
CA ASP A 494 36.74 8.12 10.80
C ASP A 494 36.78 9.64 10.54
N GLY A 495 35.83 10.14 9.74
CA GLY A 495 35.72 11.54 9.28
C GLY A 495 36.84 12.01 8.35
N LYS A 496 37.86 11.17 8.07
CA LYS A 496 39.17 11.57 7.54
C LYS A 496 39.51 10.95 6.19
N SER A 497 39.02 9.76 5.87
CA SER A 497 39.45 9.02 4.67
C SER A 497 38.33 8.90 3.64
N TRP A 498 38.49 9.56 2.48
CA TRP A 498 37.62 9.32 1.33
C TRP A 498 37.90 7.96 0.72
N ILE A 499 36.85 7.18 0.41
CA ILE A 499 37.03 6.05 -0.51
C ILE A 499 37.44 6.56 -1.90
N PRO A 500 38.14 5.75 -2.72
CA PRO A 500 38.42 6.11 -4.10
C PRO A 500 37.14 6.50 -4.84
N TRP A 501 37.25 7.46 -5.75
CA TRP A 501 36.14 7.80 -6.65
C TRP A 501 35.68 6.56 -7.40
N MET A 502 34.37 6.34 -7.37
CA MET A 502 33.68 5.40 -8.23
C MET A 502 32.98 6.20 -9.31
N SER A 503 32.75 5.61 -10.47
CA SER A 503 31.94 6.23 -11.50
C SER A 503 30.90 5.25 -12.02
N SER A 504 29.75 5.76 -12.45
CA SER A 504 28.79 4.95 -13.19
C SER A 504 29.36 4.51 -14.53
N ASN A 505 30.21 5.33 -15.16
CA ASN A 505 30.58 5.17 -16.57
C ASN A 505 31.91 4.44 -16.82
N ASP A 506 32.79 4.25 -15.83
CA ASP A 506 34.08 3.56 -16.08
C ASP A 506 33.90 2.06 -16.33
N ASN A 507 32.69 1.51 -16.11
CA ASN A 507 32.33 0.12 -16.38
C ASN A 507 30.93 -0.06 -16.98
N GLU A 508 30.43 0.91 -17.75
CA GLU A 508 29.17 0.75 -18.46
C GLU A 508 29.27 -0.32 -19.55
N LYS A 509 28.41 -1.34 -19.47
CA LYS A 509 28.29 -2.36 -20.51
C LYS A 509 26.89 -2.36 -21.09
N ILE A 510 26.80 -2.09 -22.39
CA ILE A 510 25.61 -2.41 -23.18
C ILE A 510 25.77 -3.86 -23.67
N VAL A 511 24.81 -4.71 -23.31
CA VAL A 511 24.74 -6.11 -23.75
C VAL A 511 23.75 -6.20 -24.91
N SER A 512 24.26 -6.57 -26.08
CA SER A 512 23.47 -6.90 -27.27
C SER A 512 23.27 -8.42 -27.41
N LYS A 513 22.40 -8.87 -28.35
CA LYS A 513 21.98 -10.28 -28.52
C LYS A 513 23.14 -11.28 -28.58
N GLY A 514 24.30 -10.90 -29.13
CA GLY A 514 25.47 -11.77 -29.27
C GLY A 514 26.47 -11.72 -28.10
N GLN A 515 26.20 -10.93 -27.06
CA GLN A 515 27.16 -10.60 -25.99
C GLN A 515 26.74 -11.11 -24.60
N ILE A 516 25.70 -11.94 -24.53
CA ILE A 516 25.30 -12.60 -23.29
C ILE A 516 26.29 -13.75 -23.02
N THR A 517 27.37 -13.43 -22.31
CA THR A 517 28.38 -14.40 -21.83
C THR A 517 28.02 -14.87 -20.43
N THR A 518 28.77 -15.83 -19.87
CA THR A 518 28.58 -16.32 -18.49
C THR A 518 28.56 -15.21 -17.43
N GLU A 519 29.24 -14.08 -17.67
CA GLU A 519 29.25 -12.89 -16.78
C GLU A 519 27.90 -12.16 -16.78
N TYR A 520 27.21 -12.09 -17.94
CA TYR A 520 25.97 -11.32 -18.12
C TYR A 520 24.72 -12.19 -18.20
N GLN A 521 24.87 -13.51 -18.12
CA GLN A 521 23.76 -14.46 -18.11
C GLN A 521 23.00 -14.46 -16.79
N ASP A 522 23.61 -13.99 -15.70
CA ASP A 522 23.05 -14.01 -14.35
C ASP A 522 23.23 -12.65 -13.68
N LEU A 523 22.12 -11.96 -13.36
CA LEU A 523 22.18 -10.62 -12.78
C LEU A 523 22.93 -10.59 -11.44
N HIS A 524 22.88 -11.66 -10.65
CA HIS A 524 23.58 -11.75 -9.36
C HIS A 524 25.10 -11.90 -9.50
N LYS A 525 25.61 -12.16 -10.71
CA LYS A 525 27.06 -12.27 -11.00
C LYS A 525 27.67 -11.01 -11.59
N ILE A 526 26.88 -9.95 -11.75
CA ILE A 526 27.39 -8.68 -12.22
C ILE A 526 28.36 -8.12 -11.17
N GLN A 527 29.57 -7.79 -11.61
CA GLN A 527 30.62 -7.26 -10.75
C GLN A 527 30.15 -5.99 -10.02
N ASN A 528 30.67 -5.78 -8.80
CA ASN A 528 30.41 -4.59 -8.00
C ASN A 528 30.75 -3.30 -8.75
N ASN A 529 29.98 -2.25 -8.48
CA ASN A 529 30.21 -0.90 -8.98
C ASN A 529 30.21 -0.86 -10.52
N LYS A 530 29.29 -1.64 -11.13
CA LYS A 530 29.02 -1.65 -12.58
C LYS A 530 27.58 -1.31 -12.88
N SER A 531 27.36 -0.66 -14.03
CA SER A 531 26.05 -0.48 -14.64
C SER A 531 25.98 -1.25 -15.96
N VAL A 532 25.02 -2.17 -16.07
CA VAL A 532 24.82 -3.01 -17.25
C VAL A 532 23.43 -2.75 -17.83
N THR A 533 23.38 -2.37 -19.11
CA THR A 533 22.14 -2.14 -19.84
C THR A 533 21.90 -3.28 -20.82
N TYR A 534 20.78 -3.98 -20.68
CA TYR A 534 20.36 -5.03 -21.60
C TYR A 534 19.54 -4.44 -22.74
N ALA A 535 20.21 -3.99 -23.80
CA ALA A 535 19.58 -3.44 -25.00
C ALA A 535 19.20 -4.57 -25.98
N ILE A 536 18.29 -5.44 -25.56
CA ILE A 536 17.84 -6.63 -26.31
C ILE A 536 16.32 -6.78 -26.21
N SER A 537 15.70 -7.61 -27.06
CA SER A 537 14.26 -7.86 -26.99
C SER A 537 13.89 -8.64 -25.71
N PRO A 538 12.67 -8.45 -25.16
CA PRO A 538 12.19 -9.22 -24.00
C PRO A 538 12.34 -10.74 -24.18
N SER A 539 12.08 -11.25 -25.40
CA SER A 539 12.25 -12.67 -25.74
C SER A 539 13.68 -13.19 -25.55
N VAL A 540 14.69 -12.36 -25.83
CA VAL A 540 16.10 -12.72 -25.62
C VAL A 540 16.49 -12.49 -24.16
N PHE A 541 15.99 -11.44 -23.51
CA PHE A 541 16.26 -11.14 -22.11
C PHE A 541 15.76 -12.23 -21.15
N LYS A 542 14.70 -12.97 -21.50
CA LYS A 542 14.23 -14.14 -20.73
C LYS A 542 15.30 -15.23 -20.52
N THR A 543 16.35 -15.26 -21.33
CA THR A 543 17.49 -16.17 -21.11
C THR A 543 18.31 -15.78 -19.88
N VAL A 544 18.35 -14.50 -19.50
CA VAL A 544 19.07 -13.99 -18.33
C VAL A 544 18.39 -14.45 -17.04
N THR A 545 19.15 -15.04 -16.12
CA THR A 545 18.66 -15.60 -14.85
C THR A 545 18.71 -14.56 -13.71
N ASN A 546 17.95 -14.81 -12.65
CA ASN A 546 17.86 -13.93 -11.46
C ASN A 546 17.38 -12.50 -11.77
N ARG A 547 16.52 -12.37 -12.79
CA ARG A 547 15.90 -11.11 -13.19
C ARG A 547 14.63 -10.79 -12.37
N PRO A 548 14.37 -9.51 -12.06
CA PRO A 548 13.13 -9.09 -11.38
C PRO A 548 11.90 -9.03 -12.29
N THR A 549 12.09 -9.03 -13.62
CA THR A 549 11.04 -8.85 -14.64
C THR A 549 11.46 -9.51 -15.95
N ASP A 550 10.50 -9.76 -16.85
CA ASP A 550 10.75 -10.21 -18.22
C ASP A 550 11.10 -9.07 -19.18
N ASN A 551 10.99 -7.83 -18.72
CA ASN A 551 11.39 -6.64 -19.48
C ASN A 551 12.90 -6.44 -19.44
N PRO A 552 13.55 -6.12 -20.57
CA PRO A 552 14.94 -5.66 -20.58
C PRO A 552 15.11 -4.47 -19.64
N LEU A 553 16.27 -4.42 -18.98
CA LEU A 553 16.51 -3.48 -17.88
C LEU A 553 17.94 -2.94 -17.87
N THR A 554 18.11 -1.88 -17.12
CA THR A 554 19.42 -1.40 -16.66
C THR A 554 19.59 -1.78 -15.20
N ILE A 555 20.70 -2.42 -14.85
CA ILE A 555 21.04 -2.80 -13.48
C ILE A 555 22.34 -2.13 -13.07
N SER A 556 22.35 -1.58 -11.86
CA SER A 556 23.52 -0.99 -11.22
C SER A 556 23.81 -1.75 -9.92
N THR A 557 25.06 -2.13 -9.73
CA THR A 557 25.53 -2.83 -8.53
C THR A 557 26.39 -1.89 -7.68
N PHE A 558 26.26 -1.96 -6.36
CA PHE A 558 26.96 -1.09 -5.40
C PHE A 558 27.56 -1.94 -4.29
N SER A 559 28.83 -1.72 -3.94
CA SER A 559 29.47 -2.37 -2.78
C SER A 559 30.74 -1.62 -2.37
N GLY A 560 31.03 -1.61 -1.07
CA GLY A 560 32.26 -1.02 -0.51
C GLY A 560 33.55 -1.80 -0.83
N THR A 561 33.47 -2.93 -1.55
CA THR A 561 34.65 -3.69 -1.98
C THR A 561 34.80 -3.68 -3.50
N ASN A 562 35.98 -3.27 -3.97
CA ASN A 562 36.25 -3.17 -5.41
C ASN A 562 36.39 -4.57 -6.03
N ASN A 563 35.67 -4.81 -7.14
CA ASN A 563 35.86 -5.92 -8.09
C ASN A 563 35.54 -7.37 -7.64
N LYS A 564 34.74 -7.62 -6.59
CA LYS A 564 34.27 -8.98 -6.24
C LYS A 564 32.77 -9.13 -6.44
N THR A 565 32.31 -10.12 -7.21
CA THR A 565 30.88 -10.38 -7.47
C THR A 565 30.09 -10.87 -6.24
N ASP A 566 30.78 -11.19 -5.15
CA ASP A 566 30.29 -12.02 -4.04
C ASP A 566 30.59 -11.37 -2.67
N SER A 567 30.55 -10.04 -2.59
CA SER A 567 30.81 -9.32 -1.34
C SER A 567 29.54 -9.17 -0.51
N THR A 568 29.62 -9.48 0.79
CA THR A 568 28.55 -9.13 1.75
C THR A 568 28.29 -7.62 1.73
N GLY A 569 27.02 -7.23 1.72
CA GLY A 569 26.60 -5.83 1.66
C GLY A 569 26.53 -5.26 0.24
N GLN A 570 26.59 -6.11 -0.80
CA GLN A 570 26.34 -5.67 -2.18
C GLN A 570 24.86 -5.36 -2.38
N VAL A 571 24.57 -4.24 -3.02
CA VAL A 571 23.22 -3.78 -3.36
C VAL A 571 23.08 -3.75 -4.88
N GLN A 572 21.94 -4.19 -5.40
CA GLN A 572 21.55 -4.02 -6.80
C GLN A 572 20.32 -3.13 -6.88
N LEU A 573 20.36 -2.19 -7.83
CA LEU A 573 19.21 -1.40 -8.26
C LEU A 573 18.98 -1.68 -9.75
N ALA A 574 17.78 -2.09 -10.11
CA ALA A 574 17.40 -2.35 -11.50
C ALA A 574 16.21 -1.49 -11.91
N VAL A 575 16.25 -0.92 -13.10
CA VAL A 575 15.15 -0.18 -13.72
C VAL A 575 14.83 -0.82 -15.05
N ASP A 576 13.61 -1.30 -15.20
CA ASP A 576 13.19 -1.93 -16.44
C ASP A 576 12.76 -0.93 -17.52
N SER A 577 12.59 -1.41 -18.74
CA SER A 577 12.19 -0.59 -19.89
C SER A 577 10.80 0.05 -19.77
N THR A 578 10.01 -0.29 -18.75
CA THR A 578 8.73 0.37 -18.44
C THR A 578 8.89 1.47 -17.38
N GLY A 579 10.08 1.63 -16.82
CA GLY A 579 10.37 2.57 -15.74
C GLY A 579 10.12 2.00 -14.34
N GLN A 580 9.79 0.71 -14.19
CA GLN A 580 9.65 0.09 -12.88
C GLN A 580 11.03 -0.16 -12.26
N MET A 581 11.20 0.30 -11.02
CA MET A 581 12.44 0.12 -10.26
C MET A 581 12.35 -1.05 -9.27
N PHE A 582 13.45 -1.76 -9.11
CA PHE A 582 13.62 -2.91 -8.24
C PHE A 582 14.93 -2.80 -7.47
N TYR A 583 15.01 -3.41 -6.29
CA TYR A 583 16.26 -3.56 -5.55
C TYR A 583 16.42 -4.96 -4.95
N SER A 584 17.68 -5.35 -4.73
CA SER A 584 18.05 -6.58 -4.02
C SER A 584 19.39 -6.39 -3.28
N ILE A 585 19.59 -7.11 -2.18
CA ILE A 585 20.78 -7.02 -1.32
C ILE A 585 21.37 -8.41 -1.11
N ASN A 586 22.69 -8.52 -1.21
CA ASN A 586 23.46 -9.73 -0.93
C ASN A 586 24.04 -9.72 0.48
N TRP A 587 23.62 -10.66 1.33
CA TRP A 587 24.19 -10.91 2.65
C TRP A 587 24.84 -12.30 2.68
N TYR A 588 26.14 -12.37 2.92
CA TYR A 588 26.86 -13.65 3.05
C TYR A 588 26.63 -14.63 1.88
N ASN A 589 26.71 -14.14 0.63
CA ASN A 589 26.39 -14.88 -0.60
C ASN A 589 24.94 -15.35 -0.72
N ARG A 590 24.00 -14.65 -0.07
CA ARG A 590 22.57 -14.87 -0.20
C ARG A 590 21.89 -13.58 -0.63
N TRP A 591 21.29 -13.61 -1.81
CA TRP A 591 20.48 -12.51 -2.31
C TRP A 591 19.09 -12.54 -1.69
N THR A 592 18.60 -11.37 -1.31
CA THR A 592 17.17 -11.20 -1.02
C THR A 592 16.34 -11.42 -2.28
N ASN A 593 15.05 -11.70 -2.11
CA ASN A 593 14.13 -11.58 -3.23
C ASN A 593 14.10 -10.14 -3.73
N TRP A 594 13.95 -9.96 -5.05
CA TRP A 594 13.79 -8.64 -5.63
C TRP A 594 12.56 -7.94 -5.06
N ALA A 595 12.78 -6.79 -4.45
CA ALA A 595 11.73 -5.90 -3.98
C ALA A 595 11.45 -4.84 -5.04
N LYS A 596 10.16 -4.54 -5.26
CA LYS A 596 9.74 -3.44 -6.14
C LYS A 596 9.77 -2.14 -5.36
N VAL A 597 10.39 -1.10 -5.92
CA VAL A 597 10.25 0.25 -5.39
C VAL A 597 8.90 0.78 -5.85
N GLN A 598 7.99 0.95 -4.89
CA GLN A 598 6.71 1.62 -5.15
C GLN A 598 6.95 3.13 -5.08
N THR A 599 6.59 3.85 -6.15
CA THR A 599 6.53 5.31 -6.10
C THR A 599 5.17 5.72 -5.52
N GLU A 600 5.11 6.80 -4.74
CA GLU A 600 3.92 7.39 -4.09
C GLU A 600 2.72 7.67 -5.02
N LYS A 601 2.80 7.33 -6.31
CA LYS A 601 1.71 7.42 -7.28
C LYS A 601 0.70 6.26 -7.20
N GLN A 602 0.86 5.31 -6.27
CA GLN A 602 -0.25 4.52 -5.76
C GLN A 602 -0.83 5.25 -4.55
N ILE A 603 -1.72 6.22 -4.79
CA ILE A 603 -2.55 6.78 -3.73
C ILE A 603 -3.27 5.59 -3.09
N ASN A 604 -3.05 5.39 -1.79
CA ASN A 604 -3.69 4.36 -0.99
C ASN A 604 -5.20 4.36 -1.31
N ASN A 605 -5.72 3.21 -1.74
CA ASN A 605 -7.16 2.99 -1.85
C ASN A 605 -7.87 3.18 -0.50
N ASP A 606 -7.12 3.26 0.61
CA ASP A 606 -7.62 3.46 1.97
C ASP A 606 -8.37 4.80 2.21
N PHE A 607 -8.30 5.77 1.29
CA PHE A 607 -9.03 7.04 1.44
C PHE A 607 -10.51 6.95 1.06
N THR A 608 -10.88 5.93 0.27
CA THR A 608 -12.23 5.79 -0.28
C THR A 608 -12.70 4.36 -0.06
N SER A 609 -14.01 4.16 0.04
CA SER A 609 -14.55 2.80 0.13
C SER A 609 -15.83 2.68 -0.65
N ILE A 610 -15.98 1.57 -1.35
CA ILE A 610 -17.25 1.22 -2.01
C ILE A 610 -18.39 1.02 -1.00
N ALA A 611 -18.09 0.83 0.30
CA ALA A 611 -19.08 0.81 1.38
C ALA A 611 -19.88 2.13 1.51
N LEU A 612 -19.52 3.18 0.77
CA LEU A 612 -20.35 4.36 0.54
C LEU A 612 -21.76 4.00 0.00
N PHE A 613 -21.85 2.93 -0.80
CA PHE A 613 -23.08 2.49 -1.44
C PHE A 613 -23.69 1.31 -0.67
N GLN A 614 -24.99 1.40 -0.34
CA GLN A 614 -25.73 0.34 0.37
C GLN A 614 -26.33 -0.69 -0.59
N SER A 615 -26.53 -0.31 -1.85
CA SER A 615 -27.13 -1.17 -2.88
C SER A 615 -26.42 -1.04 -4.23
N VAL A 616 -26.16 -2.18 -4.89
CA VAL A 616 -25.35 -2.26 -6.11
C VAL A 616 -26.06 -3.03 -7.22
N GLY A 617 -26.25 -2.39 -8.36
CA GLY A 617 -26.75 -3.00 -9.59
C GLY A 617 -25.63 -3.51 -10.50
N ILE A 618 -25.65 -4.80 -10.84
CA ILE A 618 -24.65 -5.43 -11.69
C ILE A 618 -25.24 -5.69 -13.07
N ILE A 619 -24.88 -4.87 -14.05
CA ILE A 619 -25.25 -5.02 -15.46
C ILE A 619 -24.09 -5.74 -16.15
N GLY A 620 -24.36 -6.86 -16.81
CA GLY A 620 -23.29 -7.62 -17.44
C GLY A 620 -23.76 -8.92 -18.08
N ASP A 621 -22.79 -9.74 -18.47
CA ASP A 621 -23.01 -11.02 -19.15
C ASP A 621 -22.70 -12.22 -18.24
N SER A 622 -22.17 -13.32 -18.81
CA SER A 622 -21.78 -14.53 -18.08
C SER A 622 -20.73 -14.27 -16.99
N TYR A 623 -19.81 -13.34 -17.22
CA TYR A 623 -18.80 -12.98 -16.22
C TYR A 623 -19.42 -12.22 -15.05
N ALA A 624 -20.54 -11.55 -15.27
CA ALA A 624 -21.26 -10.84 -14.21
C ALA A 624 -22.35 -11.68 -13.54
N SER A 625 -22.75 -12.81 -14.12
CA SER A 625 -23.75 -13.72 -13.55
C SER A 625 -23.13 -14.84 -12.70
N GLY A 626 -21.79 -14.92 -12.64
CA GLY A 626 -21.10 -16.01 -11.94
C GLY A 626 -21.14 -17.32 -12.72
N GLU A 627 -21.24 -17.26 -14.05
CA GLU A 627 -21.35 -18.46 -14.89
C GLU A 627 -20.11 -19.34 -14.74
N LEU A 628 -20.32 -20.63 -14.41
CA LEU A 628 -19.26 -21.63 -14.35
C LEU A 628 -19.36 -22.56 -15.55
N ALA A 629 -18.20 -22.95 -16.10
CA ALA A 629 -18.09 -23.92 -17.20
C ALA A 629 -17.41 -25.22 -16.72
N ILE A 630 -18.09 -25.95 -15.83
CA ILE A 630 -17.62 -27.28 -15.35
C ILE A 630 -18.10 -28.37 -16.30
N ASP A 631 -19.41 -28.66 -16.29
CA ASP A 631 -20.04 -29.65 -17.19
C ASP A 631 -20.89 -28.97 -18.29
N LYS A 632 -21.44 -27.81 -17.96
CA LYS A 632 -22.25 -26.95 -18.81
C LYS A 632 -22.16 -25.53 -18.28
N TYR A 633 -22.39 -24.56 -19.14
CA TYR A 633 -22.48 -23.15 -18.75
C TYR A 633 -23.74 -22.95 -17.89
N THR A 634 -23.55 -22.56 -16.63
CA THR A 634 -24.65 -22.32 -15.68
C THR A 634 -24.36 -21.08 -14.85
N ASP A 635 -25.32 -20.16 -14.80
CA ASP A 635 -25.25 -18.95 -13.97
C ASP A 635 -25.34 -19.28 -12.47
N HIS A 636 -24.37 -18.81 -11.69
CA HIS A 636 -24.36 -18.93 -10.23
C HIS A 636 -24.25 -17.55 -9.56
N TYR A 637 -25.37 -16.83 -9.52
CA TYR A 637 -25.41 -15.44 -9.05
C TYR A 637 -24.73 -15.22 -7.69
N ASN A 638 -24.99 -16.08 -6.69
CA ASN A 638 -24.46 -15.93 -5.32
C ASN A 638 -22.93 -15.90 -5.20
N ILE A 639 -22.23 -16.48 -6.18
CA ILE A 639 -20.76 -16.48 -6.27
C ILE A 639 -20.22 -15.52 -7.34
N SER A 640 -21.11 -14.78 -8.02
CA SER A 640 -20.68 -13.73 -8.96
C SER A 640 -19.86 -12.67 -8.22
N TRP A 641 -18.90 -12.07 -8.92
CA TRP A 641 -18.00 -11.09 -8.31
C TRP A 641 -18.76 -9.90 -7.70
N GLY A 642 -19.88 -9.49 -8.31
CA GLY A 642 -20.71 -8.40 -7.81
C GLY A 642 -21.41 -8.73 -6.49
N GLN A 643 -21.92 -9.96 -6.33
CA GLN A 643 -22.50 -10.42 -5.07
C GLN A 643 -21.43 -10.56 -3.96
N ILE A 644 -20.24 -11.04 -4.31
CA ILE A 644 -19.12 -11.13 -3.36
C ILE A 644 -18.67 -9.73 -2.92
N LEU A 645 -18.53 -8.80 -3.86
CA LEU A 645 -18.13 -7.41 -3.61
C LEU A 645 -19.14 -6.69 -2.71
N ALA A 646 -20.44 -6.83 -2.98
CA ALA A 646 -21.47 -6.19 -2.15
C ALA A 646 -21.49 -6.78 -0.74
N ARG A 647 -21.53 -8.12 -0.62
CA ARG A 647 -21.52 -8.81 0.68
C ARG A 647 -20.27 -8.47 1.51
N LYS A 648 -19.10 -8.36 0.88
CA LYS A 648 -17.85 -7.97 1.54
C LYS A 648 -17.93 -6.57 2.16
N ASN A 649 -18.69 -5.67 1.55
CA ASN A 649 -18.77 -4.26 1.94
C ASN A 649 -20.07 -3.89 2.66
N GLY A 650 -20.83 -4.88 3.14
CA GLY A 650 -22.09 -4.65 3.84
C GLY A 650 -23.24 -4.15 2.95
N ALA A 651 -23.09 -4.21 1.63
CA ALA A 651 -24.08 -3.80 0.65
C ALA A 651 -24.89 -5.00 0.12
N THR A 652 -26.03 -4.71 -0.49
CA THR A 652 -26.81 -5.68 -1.27
C THR A 652 -26.52 -5.54 -2.76
N ALA A 653 -26.68 -6.62 -3.53
CA ALA A 653 -26.52 -6.58 -4.98
C ALA A 653 -27.67 -7.22 -5.74
N VAL A 654 -28.00 -6.64 -6.90
CA VAL A 654 -28.94 -7.20 -7.87
C VAL A 654 -28.21 -7.48 -9.18
N ASN A 655 -28.18 -8.75 -9.60
CA ASN A 655 -27.67 -9.13 -10.91
C ASN A 655 -28.74 -8.89 -11.98
N TYR A 656 -28.53 -7.85 -12.78
CA TYR A 656 -29.23 -7.62 -14.05
C TYR A 656 -28.53 -8.35 -15.20
N SER A 657 -27.65 -9.29 -14.89
CA SER A 657 -26.83 -10.06 -15.82
C SER A 657 -27.38 -11.47 -16.09
N ARG A 658 -26.97 -12.06 -17.21
CA ARG A 658 -27.23 -13.45 -17.57
C ARG A 658 -26.16 -13.98 -18.53
N GLY A 659 -25.91 -15.28 -18.45
CA GLY A 659 -25.04 -16.03 -19.35
C GLY A 659 -25.25 -15.67 -20.82
N GLY A 660 -24.16 -15.30 -21.50
CA GLY A 660 -24.15 -15.07 -22.94
C GLY A 660 -24.79 -13.78 -23.46
N GLN A 661 -25.19 -12.84 -22.60
CA GLN A 661 -25.81 -11.57 -23.02
C GLN A 661 -24.85 -10.67 -23.81
N THR A 662 -25.35 -10.12 -24.91
CA THR A 662 -24.78 -8.94 -25.61
C THR A 662 -25.53 -7.69 -25.15
N THR A 663 -25.06 -6.49 -25.50
CA THR A 663 -25.83 -5.24 -25.27
C THR A 663 -27.24 -5.29 -25.88
N ARG A 664 -27.37 -5.85 -27.09
CA ARG A 664 -28.68 -6.10 -27.74
C ARG A 664 -29.53 -7.07 -26.92
N GLY A 665 -28.95 -8.19 -26.51
CA GLY A 665 -29.66 -9.22 -25.75
C GLY A 665 -30.11 -8.73 -24.38
N TRP A 666 -29.28 -7.94 -23.70
CA TRP A 666 -29.58 -7.34 -22.40
C TRP A 666 -30.84 -6.44 -22.46
N LEU A 667 -30.98 -5.64 -23.53
CA LEU A 667 -32.16 -4.78 -23.75
C LEU A 667 -33.45 -5.56 -24.02
N GLN A 668 -33.35 -6.79 -24.50
CA GLN A 668 -34.51 -7.63 -24.85
C GLN A 668 -34.93 -8.56 -23.70
N ASP A 669 -34.04 -8.84 -22.76
CA ASP A 669 -34.31 -9.73 -21.63
C ASP A 669 -35.33 -9.11 -20.67
N GLN A 670 -36.42 -9.84 -20.40
CA GLN A 670 -37.48 -9.42 -19.50
C GLN A 670 -37.37 -10.02 -18.10
N ASP A 671 -36.73 -11.18 -17.97
CA ASP A 671 -36.53 -11.87 -16.68
C ASP A 671 -35.28 -11.34 -15.96
N ARG A 672 -34.26 -10.99 -16.74
CA ARG A 672 -33.05 -10.27 -16.33
C ARG A 672 -32.98 -8.98 -17.15
N GLY A 673 -31.78 -8.41 -17.30
CA GLY A 673 -31.56 -7.28 -18.20
C GLY A 673 -32.49 -6.09 -17.92
N LEU A 674 -33.06 -5.54 -19.00
CA LEU A 674 -33.91 -4.36 -18.95
C LEU A 674 -35.20 -4.58 -18.16
N GLY A 675 -35.88 -5.72 -18.30
CA GLY A 675 -37.14 -5.98 -17.58
C GLY A 675 -36.93 -6.02 -16.06
N LEU A 676 -35.83 -6.63 -15.61
CA LEU A 676 -35.48 -6.61 -14.19
C LEU A 676 -35.05 -5.22 -13.72
N LEU A 677 -34.27 -4.46 -14.52
CA LEU A 677 -33.90 -3.07 -14.16
C LEU A 677 -35.13 -2.19 -13.96
N GLN A 678 -36.13 -2.33 -14.84
CA GLN A 678 -37.36 -1.53 -14.77
C GLN A 678 -38.23 -1.90 -13.56
N SER A 679 -38.29 -3.17 -13.19
CA SER A 679 -39.14 -3.67 -12.10
C SER A 679 -38.49 -3.63 -10.70
N ALA A 680 -37.17 -3.75 -10.59
CA ALA A 680 -36.47 -3.73 -9.31
C ALA A 680 -36.38 -2.32 -8.70
N PRO A 681 -36.13 -2.17 -7.38
CA PRO A 681 -35.80 -0.88 -6.77
C PRO A 681 -34.53 -0.27 -7.37
N ALA A 682 -34.44 1.07 -7.36
CA ALA A 682 -33.21 1.76 -7.73
C ALA A 682 -32.05 1.33 -6.81
N GLN A 683 -30.85 1.26 -7.36
CA GLN A 683 -29.61 0.92 -6.65
C GLN A 683 -28.73 2.15 -6.54
N ASP A 684 -27.88 2.25 -5.53
CA ASP A 684 -27.02 3.43 -5.31
C ASP A 684 -25.90 3.51 -6.35
N LEU A 685 -25.33 2.36 -6.71
CA LEU A 685 -24.28 2.21 -7.71
C LEU A 685 -24.69 1.19 -8.77
N TYR A 686 -24.52 1.52 -10.05
CA TYR A 686 -24.63 0.59 -11.17
C TYR A 686 -23.26 0.36 -11.81
N ILE A 687 -22.84 -0.90 -11.91
CA ILE A 687 -21.59 -1.33 -12.56
C ILE A 687 -21.95 -2.01 -13.88
N LEU A 688 -21.50 -1.45 -15.00
CA LEU A 688 -21.79 -1.92 -16.35
C LEU A 688 -20.57 -2.66 -16.92
N ALA A 689 -20.69 -3.98 -17.06
CA ALA A 689 -19.64 -4.89 -17.51
C ALA A 689 -20.15 -5.79 -18.66
N LEU A 690 -20.42 -5.18 -19.82
CA LEU A 690 -20.86 -5.86 -21.05
C LEU A 690 -19.82 -5.69 -22.17
N GLY A 691 -19.88 -6.57 -23.17
CA GLY A 691 -19.13 -6.43 -24.42
C GLY A 691 -18.40 -7.69 -24.87
N ILE A 692 -18.20 -8.67 -23.98
CA ILE A 692 -17.50 -9.92 -24.32
C ILE A 692 -18.25 -10.67 -25.43
N ASN A 693 -19.56 -10.82 -25.26
CA ASN A 693 -20.39 -11.49 -26.26
C ASN A 693 -20.66 -10.63 -27.49
N ASP A 694 -20.60 -9.29 -27.38
CA ASP A 694 -20.79 -8.39 -28.50
C ASP A 694 -19.66 -8.58 -29.52
N TYR A 695 -18.41 -8.51 -29.08
CA TYR A 695 -17.28 -8.79 -29.98
C TYR A 695 -17.21 -10.27 -30.34
N GLY A 696 -17.51 -11.18 -29.40
CA GLY A 696 -17.36 -12.62 -29.58
C GLY A 696 -18.41 -13.26 -30.50
N LYS A 697 -19.64 -12.73 -30.52
CA LYS A 697 -20.76 -13.29 -31.31
C LYS A 697 -21.19 -12.39 -32.47
N LEU A 698 -21.14 -11.06 -32.31
CA LEU A 698 -21.63 -10.10 -33.31
C LEU A 698 -20.49 -9.47 -34.13
N GLY A 699 -19.29 -9.43 -33.57
CA GLY A 699 -18.06 -9.05 -34.27
C GLY A 699 -17.99 -7.56 -34.66
N GLN A 700 -16.96 -7.22 -35.44
CA GLN A 700 -16.63 -5.83 -35.77
C GLN A 700 -17.79 -5.06 -36.43
N SER A 701 -18.60 -5.73 -37.25
CA SER A 701 -19.74 -5.10 -37.95
C SER A 701 -20.79 -4.50 -37.01
N TYR A 702 -20.87 -5.00 -35.78
CA TYR A 702 -21.79 -4.51 -34.78
C TYR A 702 -21.24 -3.32 -33.98
N LEU A 703 -19.95 -3.00 -34.09
CA LEU A 703 -19.31 -1.97 -33.26
C LEU A 703 -20.04 -0.62 -33.37
N GLY A 704 -20.31 -0.13 -34.58
CA GLY A 704 -20.89 1.19 -34.80
C GLY A 704 -19.92 2.34 -34.52
N SER A 705 -20.45 3.53 -34.24
CA SER A 705 -19.67 4.73 -33.95
C SER A 705 -20.34 5.65 -32.92
N LEU A 706 -19.65 6.71 -32.50
CA LEU A 706 -20.20 7.73 -31.59
C LEU A 706 -21.50 8.37 -32.11
N ASP A 707 -21.69 8.44 -33.44
CA ASP A 707 -22.90 9.00 -34.05
C ASP A 707 -24.16 8.15 -33.79
N ASP A 708 -23.99 6.89 -33.36
CA ASP A 708 -25.11 6.01 -33.02
C ASP A 708 -25.66 6.27 -31.61
N ILE A 709 -24.93 7.00 -30.75
CA ILE A 709 -25.39 7.31 -29.38
C ILE A 709 -26.67 8.14 -29.42
N GLY A 710 -27.69 7.73 -28.65
CA GLY A 710 -28.98 8.40 -28.61
C GLY A 710 -29.88 8.12 -29.82
N THR A 711 -29.46 7.23 -30.72
CA THR A 711 -30.27 6.80 -31.88
C THR A 711 -30.92 5.44 -31.64
N ASN A 712 -31.79 5.02 -32.57
CA ASN A 712 -32.35 3.67 -32.59
C ASN A 712 -31.46 2.64 -33.29
N ASN A 713 -30.25 3.02 -33.74
CA ASN A 713 -29.37 2.11 -34.46
C ASN A 713 -29.00 0.89 -33.59
N ASP A 714 -28.94 -0.26 -34.24
CA ASP A 714 -28.64 -1.55 -33.61
C ASP A 714 -27.13 -1.85 -33.69
N THR A 715 -26.36 -1.04 -32.96
CA THR A 715 -24.90 -1.14 -32.85
C THR A 715 -24.48 -1.20 -31.38
N PHE A 716 -23.21 -1.52 -31.11
CA PHE A 716 -22.66 -1.54 -29.76
C PHE A 716 -22.76 -0.15 -29.13
N TYR A 717 -22.31 0.93 -29.81
CA TYR A 717 -22.50 2.30 -29.32
C TYR A 717 -23.98 2.64 -29.08
N GLY A 718 -24.86 2.34 -30.05
CA GLY A 718 -26.29 2.64 -29.95
C GLY A 718 -26.96 1.91 -28.78
N ASN A 719 -26.76 0.60 -28.66
CA ASN A 719 -27.41 -0.21 -27.64
C ASN A 719 -26.80 -0.01 -26.25
N TYR A 720 -25.49 0.14 -26.10
CA TYR A 720 -24.90 0.48 -24.80
C TYR A 720 -25.40 1.85 -24.31
N SER A 721 -25.59 2.82 -25.22
CA SER A 721 -26.16 4.13 -24.87
C SER A 721 -27.59 4.02 -24.31
N LYS A 722 -28.43 3.14 -24.90
CA LYS A 722 -29.79 2.85 -24.39
C LYS A 722 -29.76 2.23 -23.01
N ILE A 723 -28.78 1.37 -22.72
CA ILE A 723 -28.60 0.77 -21.38
C ILE A 723 -28.26 1.84 -20.35
N ILE A 724 -27.30 2.72 -20.65
CA ILE A 724 -26.93 3.83 -19.75
C ILE A 724 -28.13 4.75 -19.54
N GLN A 725 -28.88 5.07 -20.60
CA GLN A 725 -30.08 5.91 -20.49
C GLN A 725 -31.15 5.24 -19.63
N ALA A 726 -31.39 3.94 -19.79
CA ALA A 726 -32.35 3.21 -18.96
C ALA A 726 -31.99 3.26 -17.46
N VAL A 727 -30.70 3.22 -17.12
CA VAL A 727 -30.23 3.40 -15.74
C VAL A 727 -30.48 4.83 -15.27
N LYS A 728 -30.10 5.84 -16.05
CA LYS A 728 -30.33 7.26 -15.71
C LYS A 728 -31.81 7.60 -15.54
N ASP A 729 -32.69 7.02 -16.36
CA ASP A 729 -34.14 7.21 -16.28
C ASP A 729 -34.73 6.54 -15.03
N LYS A 730 -34.24 5.33 -14.69
CA LYS A 730 -34.69 4.56 -13.52
C LYS A 730 -34.19 5.15 -12.20
N ALA A 731 -32.95 5.64 -12.19
CA ALA A 731 -32.21 5.96 -10.98
C ALA A 731 -31.33 7.21 -11.20
N PRO A 732 -31.93 8.40 -11.35
CA PRO A 732 -31.23 9.62 -11.75
C PRO A 732 -30.19 10.12 -10.74
N ASN A 733 -30.32 9.74 -9.46
CA ASN A 733 -29.39 10.12 -8.39
C ASN A 733 -28.26 9.09 -8.16
N SER A 734 -28.33 7.95 -8.84
CA SER A 734 -27.37 6.86 -8.66
C SER A 734 -26.06 7.12 -9.39
N LYS A 735 -24.99 6.49 -8.91
CA LYS A 735 -23.71 6.51 -9.59
C LYS A 735 -23.63 5.37 -10.59
N ILE A 736 -23.03 5.66 -11.74
CA ILE A 736 -22.77 4.67 -12.80
C ILE A 736 -21.26 4.60 -13.01
N VAL A 737 -20.72 3.39 -13.05
CA VAL A 737 -19.37 3.10 -13.52
C VAL A 737 -19.42 2.03 -14.61
N ILE A 738 -18.50 2.08 -15.57
CA ILE A 738 -18.46 1.18 -16.72
C ILE A 738 -17.09 0.54 -16.86
N SER A 739 -16.99 -0.78 -16.99
CA SER A 739 -15.71 -1.47 -17.12
C SER A 739 -15.36 -1.82 -18.56
N THR A 740 -14.06 -1.76 -18.86
CA THR A 740 -13.52 -2.29 -20.12
C THR A 740 -13.51 -3.82 -20.12
N LEU A 741 -13.13 -4.43 -21.24
CA LEU A 741 -12.88 -5.85 -21.32
C LEU A 741 -11.52 -6.19 -20.69
N SER A 742 -11.39 -7.39 -20.12
CA SER A 742 -10.08 -7.94 -19.73
C SER A 742 -9.38 -8.63 -20.92
N GLN A 743 -10.16 -9.10 -21.89
CA GLN A 743 -9.63 -9.73 -23.10
C GLN A 743 -8.89 -8.72 -23.97
N THR A 744 -7.71 -9.10 -24.43
CA THR A 744 -6.84 -8.29 -25.29
C THR A 744 -6.74 -8.88 -26.69
N GLY A 745 -6.56 -8.03 -27.70
CA GLY A 745 -6.37 -8.40 -29.09
C GLY A 745 -7.18 -7.49 -30.00
N GLN A 746 -6.88 -7.49 -31.30
CA GLN A 746 -7.39 -6.48 -32.25
C GLN A 746 -8.89 -6.19 -32.09
N LEU A 747 -9.73 -7.22 -32.03
CA LEU A 747 -11.18 -7.03 -31.94
C LEU A 747 -11.67 -6.65 -30.52
N PRO A 748 -11.30 -7.37 -29.43
CA PRO A 748 -11.56 -6.91 -28.06
C PRO A 748 -11.08 -5.49 -27.77
N ASP A 749 -9.91 -5.10 -28.30
CA ASP A 749 -9.33 -3.77 -28.10
C ASP A 749 -10.21 -2.68 -28.75
N MET A 750 -10.79 -2.94 -29.92
CA MET A 750 -11.74 -2.02 -30.56
C MET A 750 -13.01 -1.80 -29.72
N PHE A 751 -13.53 -2.84 -29.07
CA PHE A 751 -14.70 -2.74 -28.19
C PHE A 751 -14.34 -2.08 -26.86
N THR A 752 -13.15 -2.34 -26.32
CA THR A 752 -12.60 -1.62 -25.15
C THR A 752 -12.47 -0.12 -25.44
N ASP A 753 -11.94 0.25 -26.61
CA ASP A 753 -11.86 1.65 -27.03
C ASP A 753 -13.26 2.30 -27.19
N ALA A 754 -14.24 1.53 -27.66
CA ALA A 754 -15.62 2.00 -27.73
C ALA A 754 -16.22 2.23 -26.34
N ILE A 755 -16.00 1.33 -25.38
CA ILE A 755 -16.42 1.50 -23.99
C ILE A 755 -15.84 2.79 -23.40
N LYS A 756 -14.55 3.06 -23.59
CA LYS A 756 -13.89 4.28 -23.11
C LYS A 756 -14.53 5.54 -23.72
N LYS A 757 -14.80 5.53 -25.03
CA LYS A 757 -15.46 6.65 -25.73
C LYS A 757 -16.90 6.86 -25.28
N ILE A 758 -17.65 5.79 -25.03
CA ILE A 758 -19.02 5.85 -24.49
C ILE A 758 -19.00 6.44 -23.07
N ALA A 759 -18.08 5.97 -22.22
CA ALA A 759 -17.92 6.49 -20.86
C ALA A 759 -17.64 7.99 -20.86
N GLN A 760 -16.70 8.43 -21.71
CA GLN A 760 -16.38 9.84 -21.91
C GLN A 760 -17.58 10.65 -22.39
N HIS A 761 -18.35 10.14 -23.35
CA HIS A 761 -19.54 10.82 -23.87
C HIS A 761 -20.58 11.09 -22.78
N PHE A 762 -20.80 10.12 -21.88
CA PHE A 762 -21.77 10.23 -20.79
C PHE A 762 -21.24 10.89 -19.52
N GLY A 763 -19.94 11.20 -19.47
CA GLY A 763 -19.26 11.74 -18.30
C GLY A 763 -19.27 10.78 -17.11
N ILE A 764 -19.17 9.47 -17.35
CA ILE A 764 -19.17 8.44 -16.30
C ILE A 764 -17.77 7.80 -16.16
N PRO A 765 -17.32 7.46 -14.93
CA PRO A 765 -16.01 6.85 -14.73
C PRO A 765 -15.86 5.49 -15.43
N CYS A 766 -14.70 5.28 -16.07
CA CYS A 766 -14.36 4.05 -16.78
C CYS A 766 -13.33 3.21 -16.01
N LEU A 767 -13.70 1.99 -15.66
CA LEU A 767 -12.85 1.03 -14.96
C LEU A 767 -12.02 0.25 -15.98
N GLU A 768 -10.77 0.64 -16.18
CA GLU A 768 -9.83 -0.09 -17.05
C GLU A 768 -9.34 -1.37 -16.36
N LEU A 769 -9.97 -2.51 -16.66
CA LEU A 769 -9.71 -3.77 -15.94
C LEU A 769 -8.22 -4.16 -15.97
N ASN A 770 -7.57 -4.08 -17.13
CA ASN A 770 -6.17 -4.44 -17.29
C ASN A 770 -5.19 -3.45 -16.62
N SER A 771 -5.67 -2.35 -16.05
CA SER A 771 -4.86 -1.48 -15.20
C SER A 771 -4.70 -2.02 -13.77
N ASP A 772 -5.57 -2.96 -13.35
CA ASP A 772 -5.42 -3.66 -12.08
C ASP A 772 -4.64 -4.98 -12.29
N PRO A 773 -3.55 -5.22 -11.52
CA PRO A 773 -2.68 -6.38 -11.71
C PRO A 773 -3.39 -7.74 -11.62
N PHE A 774 -4.55 -7.81 -10.97
CA PHE A 774 -5.32 -9.05 -10.90
C PHE A 774 -5.72 -9.54 -12.29
N PHE A 775 -6.27 -8.68 -13.15
CA PHE A 775 -6.80 -9.07 -14.47
C PHE A 775 -5.70 -9.43 -15.48
N THR A 776 -4.45 -9.03 -15.21
CA THR A 776 -3.28 -9.39 -16.02
C THR A 776 -2.43 -10.50 -15.38
N SER A 777 -2.84 -11.03 -14.22
CA SER A 777 -2.05 -12.02 -13.48
C SER A 777 -2.19 -13.43 -14.06
N ASP A 778 -1.15 -14.24 -13.91
CA ASP A 778 -1.21 -15.68 -14.18
C ASP A 778 -2.32 -16.37 -13.37
N PHE A 779 -2.59 -15.87 -12.15
CA PHE A 779 -3.67 -16.38 -11.32
C PHE A 779 -5.05 -16.18 -11.97
N TYR A 780 -5.28 -15.05 -12.63
CA TYR A 780 -6.52 -14.83 -13.39
C TYR A 780 -6.52 -15.64 -14.70
N LEU A 781 -5.45 -15.53 -15.49
CA LEU A 781 -5.41 -16.06 -16.86
C LEU A 781 -5.39 -17.59 -16.93
N ASN A 782 -4.68 -18.26 -16.02
CA ASN A 782 -4.46 -19.71 -16.09
C ASN A 782 -5.51 -20.53 -15.34
N HIS A 783 -6.47 -19.89 -14.67
CA HIS A 783 -7.48 -20.55 -13.84
C HIS A 783 -8.91 -20.27 -14.32
N LEU A 784 -9.05 -19.99 -15.62
CA LEU A 784 -10.32 -19.98 -16.33
C LEU A 784 -10.63 -21.39 -16.84
N HIS A 785 -11.87 -21.86 -16.65
CA HIS A 785 -12.35 -23.11 -17.24
C HIS A 785 -13.35 -22.77 -18.35
N GLY A 786 -13.21 -23.35 -19.55
CA GLY A 786 -14.08 -23.03 -20.68
C GLY A 786 -14.12 -21.54 -21.04
N GLY A 787 -13.02 -20.82 -20.79
CA GLY A 787 -12.96 -19.37 -20.96
C GLY A 787 -13.79 -18.57 -19.95
N HIS A 788 -14.22 -19.17 -18.83
CA HIS A 788 -14.96 -18.50 -17.75
C HIS A 788 -14.22 -18.55 -16.42
N PRO A 789 -14.37 -17.52 -15.56
CA PRO A 789 -13.81 -17.52 -14.22
C PRO A 789 -14.30 -18.71 -13.39
N THR A 790 -13.38 -19.36 -12.68
CA THR A 790 -13.75 -20.31 -11.63
C THR A 790 -14.14 -19.56 -10.35
N GLY A 791 -14.75 -20.25 -9.37
CA GLY A 791 -15.18 -19.64 -8.10
C GLY A 791 -14.11 -18.77 -7.41
N PRO A 792 -12.86 -19.24 -7.22
CA PRO A 792 -11.77 -18.42 -6.68
C PRO A 792 -11.46 -17.18 -7.53
N ILE A 793 -11.61 -17.27 -8.85
CA ILE A 793 -11.37 -16.16 -9.76
C ILE A 793 -12.48 -15.13 -9.65
N TYR A 794 -13.75 -15.51 -9.46
CA TYR A 794 -14.82 -14.55 -9.14
C TYR A 794 -14.57 -13.81 -7.82
N ALA A 795 -14.04 -14.49 -6.79
CA ALA A 795 -13.65 -13.83 -5.55
C ALA A 795 -12.48 -12.84 -5.76
N GLY A 796 -11.53 -13.19 -6.62
CA GLY A 796 -10.45 -12.28 -7.02
C GLY A 796 -10.95 -11.08 -7.84
N MET A 797 -11.89 -11.30 -8.76
CA MET A 797 -12.53 -10.25 -9.55
C MET A 797 -13.24 -9.25 -8.64
N ALA A 798 -13.92 -9.72 -7.59
CA ALA A 798 -14.58 -8.83 -6.62
C ALA A 798 -13.58 -7.82 -6.01
N LYS A 799 -12.39 -8.29 -5.62
CA LYS A 799 -11.32 -7.42 -5.12
C LYS A 799 -10.73 -6.50 -6.20
N GLY A 800 -10.60 -6.98 -7.44
CA GLY A 800 -10.13 -6.18 -8.56
C GLY A 800 -11.09 -5.03 -8.90
N TYR A 801 -12.39 -5.32 -8.99
CA TYR A 801 -13.42 -4.32 -9.20
C TYR A 801 -13.48 -3.30 -8.06
N GLU A 802 -13.43 -3.76 -6.80
CA GLU A 802 -13.38 -2.88 -5.63
C GLU A 802 -12.23 -1.87 -5.71
N ARG A 803 -11.00 -2.34 -5.96
CA ARG A 803 -9.84 -1.45 -6.09
C ARG A 803 -9.97 -0.45 -7.23
N LEU A 804 -10.55 -0.87 -8.35
CA LEU A 804 -10.76 0.01 -9.50
C LEU A 804 -11.83 1.07 -9.22
N ILE A 805 -12.89 0.71 -8.50
CA ILE A 805 -13.96 1.65 -8.12
C ILE A 805 -13.44 2.66 -7.11
N GLU A 806 -12.72 2.23 -6.08
CA GLU A 806 -12.08 3.12 -5.09
C GLU A 806 -11.09 4.06 -5.77
N LYS A 807 -10.27 3.55 -6.69
CA LYS A 807 -9.40 4.38 -7.52
C LYS A 807 -10.20 5.41 -8.33
N ALA A 808 -11.32 5.01 -8.93
CA ALA A 808 -12.20 5.92 -9.67
C ALA A 808 -12.82 7.00 -8.77
N MET A 809 -13.15 6.70 -7.52
CA MET A 809 -13.63 7.71 -6.54
C MET A 809 -12.60 8.79 -6.28
N ILE A 810 -11.30 8.46 -6.39
CA ILE A 810 -10.21 9.42 -6.22
C ILE A 810 -9.94 10.17 -7.53
N THR A 811 -9.83 9.47 -8.66
CA THR A 811 -9.48 10.07 -9.95
C THR A 811 -10.60 10.91 -10.55
N ASP A 812 -11.85 10.55 -10.25
CA ASP A 812 -13.06 11.18 -10.76
C ASP A 812 -13.90 11.75 -9.61
N LEU A 813 -13.26 12.26 -8.55
CA LEU A 813 -13.91 12.73 -7.31
C LEU A 813 -15.11 13.65 -7.57
N SER A 814 -15.00 14.58 -8.53
CA SER A 814 -16.11 15.50 -8.89
C SER A 814 -17.41 14.79 -9.34
N TYR A 815 -17.31 13.56 -9.85
CA TYR A 815 -18.48 12.76 -10.22
C TYR A 815 -19.15 12.12 -8.99
N PHE A 816 -18.37 11.82 -7.95
CA PHE A 816 -18.84 11.13 -6.75
C PHE A 816 -19.19 12.08 -5.60
N GLU A 817 -18.60 13.28 -5.54
CA GLU A 817 -18.71 14.20 -4.40
C GLU A 817 -20.13 14.71 -4.13
N ASN A 818 -21.00 14.69 -5.14
CA ASN A 818 -22.41 15.06 -5.03
C ASN A 818 -23.33 13.84 -4.82
N TYR A 819 -22.81 12.68 -4.41
CA TYR A 819 -23.64 11.56 -4.00
C TYR A 819 -24.33 11.87 -2.67
N GLU A 820 -25.65 11.99 -2.70
CA GLU A 820 -26.49 12.06 -1.52
C GLU A 820 -27.33 10.78 -1.48
N ASN A 821 -27.20 9.98 -0.42
CA ASN A 821 -28.04 8.81 -0.25
C ASN A 821 -29.50 9.27 -0.15
N GLY A 822 -30.35 8.81 -1.08
CA GLY A 822 -31.76 9.24 -1.17
C GLY A 822 -32.66 8.75 -0.02
N LEU A 823 -32.08 8.18 1.03
CA LEU A 823 -32.75 7.75 2.25
C LEU A 823 -32.53 8.81 3.33
N ASP A 824 -33.38 9.85 3.32
CA ASP A 824 -33.84 10.66 4.45
C ASP A 824 -34.04 12.13 4.07
N SER A 825 -35.17 12.39 3.44
CA SER A 825 -35.88 13.67 3.60
C SER A 825 -37.11 13.50 4.50
N ASP A 826 -37.12 12.51 5.39
CA ASP A 826 -38.17 12.37 6.39
C ASP A 826 -37.69 13.02 7.70
N ASN A 827 -38.38 14.09 8.10
CA ASN A 827 -38.04 14.95 9.25
C ASN A 827 -38.26 14.27 10.62
N SER A 828 -38.04 12.95 10.74
CA SER A 828 -38.05 12.26 12.03
C SER A 828 -36.64 12.12 12.55
N SER A 829 -36.31 12.87 13.60
CA SER A 829 -35.04 12.70 14.32
C SER A 829 -34.89 11.27 14.81
N ASP A 830 -33.69 10.69 14.67
CA ASP A 830 -33.28 9.35 15.15
C ASP A 830 -33.67 9.04 16.61
N LEU A 831 -33.97 10.06 17.41
CA LEU A 831 -34.43 9.96 18.80
C LEU A 831 -35.81 9.30 18.97
N GLU A 832 -36.67 9.27 17.95
CA GLU A 832 -37.98 8.59 18.07
C GLU A 832 -37.89 7.07 17.85
N ARG A 833 -36.89 6.58 17.09
CA ARG A 833 -36.72 5.14 16.81
C ARG A 833 -36.25 4.33 18.02
N ILE A 834 -35.61 4.98 19.00
CA ILE A 834 -35.05 4.32 20.20
C ILE A 834 -36.10 4.15 21.31
N LYS A 835 -37.28 4.76 21.21
CA LYS A 835 -38.33 4.66 22.25
C LYS A 835 -39.36 3.55 22.00
N GLY A 836 -39.14 2.69 21.00
CA GLY A 836 -40.09 1.70 20.53
C GLY A 836 -39.65 0.23 20.62
N GLU A 837 -38.58 -0.09 21.34
CA GLU A 837 -38.17 -1.48 21.63
C GLU A 837 -38.21 -1.81 23.12
#